data_AF-A0A1L5NHA8-F1
#
_entry.id   AF-A0A1L5NHA8-F1
#
_cell.length_a   1.000
_cell.length_b   1.000
_cell.length_c   1.000
_cell.angle_alpha   90.00
_cell.angle_beta   90.00
_cell.angle_gamma   90.00
#
_symmetry.space_group_name_H-M   'P 1'
#
loop_
_entity.id
_entity.type
_entity.pdbx_description
1 polymer ?
#
loop_
_entity_poly.entity_id
_entity_poly.type
_entity_poly.pdbx_seq_one_letter_code
_entity_poly.pdbx_strand_id
1 'polypeptide(L)'
;MVELAATIFADGPSADPSRPMKPLIRDWGTWLEQTLLAFTSGAGSILKTSRAALFADLAHNADTSAWVMGDPTAAYNGIYKKNGASGTGSWTRISDLPFSFIIASDIGAGTPNAILATTSIPVSGSALVWMNIFEANTASPVTVSFNGGSTLTIKTNSGDDVEPGGLVSGMVLLGIVSGSTFRLLSDQAISQSLYAARDEAEAAQTAAEAARDIAAGYASDAVSQGNVPIYGTVVGLSSLSVPIGINLIRLNGYYAAGDGGGAMYAKLGAVPSPVEAWHKQSADGAWWEITAGQDIHVEMFGAVRRTADDLIALSGGPILDGDEPLNEAAFQNAHDFVEAKGGGNFYGLGNVYLFGDTGWRYGRAVKFRGAGHGKWMPSFPTEAKTWEGTNLIPRRTGTRDYTARGITSCELSGGWRNSLDTPGRVFKLLSFMNRDASVATPATPRAMSVFIAPKERGQDKGAVEACRIVPWIGADGISTYSTQSGSDLGADWDIALLLDTVEGFHVSDVQVRGYWRMIGIAEVSPDFEDWSRSEANIFINSSATGFVGMAIRSGSQYKIQATSWNGSTGTVTIPWDAENPFPSTGGQISLINSGYVTYTSTTRSGSNLVFNGLTVDPTGNSLLRNPYRGTGFSTGAFINCEAWALWHHSGQKAEALGFPGPSEGFQVSGFPMRGLNFFNFSAFGEDSVSPAVHLHNCFDFNFFGGKAEIGIVLASPIESLQDLPTTAAGSTNNLGLHGFQFTSSIDKRSGYWHPRSVRDLQGQWNPLDELLSETFMLKALENQEFWLKMAASKNFRIKKSDGTDALTIFSSGSTTIPGAVTIGSGATGLLSSVSGFGLSLREGTTARLQILATSGSVTPGEDNTQNLGTGSLRWAQLFAGTATINTSDERLKREIEAITELVLDAWGDIEWCQYRFTDGERLHFGLVAQRVKAALEKHGLEAFELGLLCYDEWGDVYEDVYEEREVLVPLFNADGIETGEYWKDVEIVPTGEKRLATPAGNRYGLRYEECFAVEVAYQRRRMDRIEAKLTTEAVL
;
A
#
# COMPACT_ATOMS: atom_id res chain seq x y z
N MET A 1 -132.11 4.62 43.30
CA MET A 1 -130.81 4.86 42.63
C MET A 1 -130.94 4.23 41.26
N VAL A 2 -130.73 4.98 40.17
CA VAL A 2 -130.92 4.48 38.80
C VAL A 2 -129.92 3.34 38.56
N GLU A 3 -130.39 2.22 38.02
CA GLU A 3 -129.52 1.08 37.69
C GLU A 3 -128.52 1.45 36.60
N LEU A 4 -127.30 0.92 36.70
CA LEU A 4 -126.25 1.20 35.74
C LEU A 4 -126.55 0.49 34.42
N ALA A 5 -126.16 1.10 33.30
CA ALA A 5 -126.29 0.49 31.97
C ALA A 5 -125.66 -0.92 31.93
N ALA A 6 -124.52 -1.11 32.59
CA ALA A 6 -123.85 -2.41 32.69
C ALA A 6 -124.71 -3.51 33.34
N THR A 7 -125.69 -3.16 34.18
CA THR A 7 -126.63 -4.09 34.80
C THR A 7 -127.91 -4.24 33.97
N ILE A 8 -128.43 -3.15 33.39
CA ILE A 8 -129.62 -3.16 32.55
C ILE A 8 -129.41 -4.01 31.28
N PHE A 9 -128.18 -4.05 30.76
CA PHE A 9 -127.80 -4.78 29.55
C PHE A 9 -126.98 -6.05 29.82
N ALA A 10 -126.97 -6.59 31.04
CA ALA A 10 -126.23 -7.80 31.41
C ALA A 10 -126.96 -9.11 31.03
N ASP A 11 -126.19 -10.17 30.73
CA ASP A 11 -126.69 -11.52 30.40
C ASP A 11 -127.25 -12.28 31.63
N GLY A 12 -128.43 -11.88 32.12
CA GLY A 12 -129.30 -12.64 33.05
C GLY A 12 -128.99 -12.50 34.56
N PRO A 13 -130.01 -12.37 35.44
CA PRO A 13 -130.90 -13.51 35.77
C PRO A 13 -132.37 -13.28 35.38
N SER A 14 -132.61 -12.48 34.34
CA SER A 14 -133.91 -12.37 33.68
C SER A 14 -133.95 -13.25 32.42
N ALA A 15 -135.12 -13.82 32.13
CA ALA A 15 -135.35 -14.95 31.23
C ALA A 15 -135.06 -14.73 29.73
N ASP A 16 -134.54 -13.58 29.30
CA ASP A 16 -134.11 -13.35 27.91
C ASP A 16 -133.01 -12.26 27.86
N PRO A 17 -131.72 -12.64 27.83
CA PRO A 17 -130.57 -11.72 27.79
C PRO A 17 -130.61 -10.70 26.64
N SER A 18 -131.32 -11.02 25.57
CA SER A 18 -131.40 -10.20 24.36
C SER A 18 -132.47 -9.08 24.44
N ARG A 19 -133.22 -8.98 25.54
CA ARG A 19 -134.41 -8.10 25.64
C ARG A 19 -134.46 -7.34 26.99
N PRO A 20 -133.57 -6.35 27.20
CA PRO A 20 -133.52 -5.55 28.43
C PRO A 20 -134.85 -4.84 28.70
N MET A 21 -135.22 -4.73 29.99
CA MET A 21 -136.53 -4.24 30.42
C MET A 21 -136.67 -2.75 30.10
N LYS A 22 -137.52 -2.41 29.12
CA LYS A 22 -137.70 -1.05 28.60
C LYS A 22 -137.93 0.06 29.65
N PRO A 23 -138.61 -0.18 30.81
CA PRO A 23 -138.72 0.83 31.86
C PRO A 23 -137.38 1.27 32.46
N LEU A 24 -136.46 0.33 32.73
CA LEU A 24 -135.14 0.64 33.30
C LEU A 24 -134.27 1.45 32.34
N ILE A 25 -134.36 1.17 31.04
CA ILE A 25 -133.69 1.96 29.99
C ILE A 25 -134.23 3.39 29.95
N ARG A 26 -135.54 3.57 30.12
CA ARG A 26 -136.17 4.89 30.16
C ARG A 26 -135.75 5.69 31.40
N ASP A 27 -135.73 5.07 32.58
CA ASP A 27 -135.26 5.74 33.81
C ASP A 27 -133.78 6.16 33.71
N TRP A 28 -132.93 5.30 33.13
CA TRP A 28 -131.53 5.63 32.85
C TRP A 28 -131.38 6.74 31.81
N GLY A 29 -132.15 6.70 30.72
CA GLY A 29 -132.15 7.75 29.70
C GLY A 29 -132.61 9.11 30.24
N THR A 30 -133.67 9.14 31.05
CA THR A 30 -134.16 10.38 31.68
C THR A 30 -133.14 10.98 32.65
N TRP A 31 -132.42 10.16 33.42
CA TRP A 31 -131.35 10.63 34.30
C TRP A 31 -130.17 11.25 33.53
N LEU A 32 -129.79 10.64 32.39
CA LEU A 32 -128.73 11.14 31.52
C LEU A 32 -129.13 12.43 30.81
N GLU A 33 -130.37 12.52 30.33
CA GLU A 33 -130.93 13.73 29.73
C GLU A 33 -131.03 14.88 30.75
N GLN A 34 -131.42 14.59 32.01
CA GLN A 34 -131.40 15.59 33.10
C GLN A 34 -129.98 16.07 33.42
N THR A 35 -128.98 15.18 33.36
CA THR A 35 -127.56 15.52 33.58
C THR A 35 -126.99 16.34 32.41
N LEU A 36 -127.36 16.02 31.17
CA LEU A 36 -126.98 16.81 30.00
C LEU A 36 -127.64 18.21 30.00
N LEU A 37 -128.93 18.28 30.37
CA LEU A 37 -129.64 19.55 30.55
C LEU A 37 -128.93 20.45 31.57
N ALA A 38 -128.37 19.89 32.65
CA ALA A 38 -127.60 20.62 33.65
C ALA A 38 -126.27 21.19 33.12
N PHE A 39 -125.65 20.59 32.10
CA PHE A 39 -124.46 21.15 31.44
C PHE A 39 -124.82 22.22 30.40
N THR A 40 -125.98 22.12 29.75
CA THR A 40 -126.42 23.08 28.72
C THR A 40 -127.17 24.31 29.27
N SER A 41 -127.55 24.33 30.55
CA SER A 41 -128.24 25.46 31.17
C SER A 41 -127.33 26.48 31.89
N GLY A 42 -126.03 26.54 31.55
CA GLY A 42 -125.20 27.72 31.86
C GLY A 42 -124.31 27.69 33.11
N ALA A 43 -123.66 26.57 33.42
CA ALA A 43 -122.61 26.51 34.45
C ALA A 43 -121.19 26.81 33.91
N GLY A 44 -121.01 27.91 33.16
CA GLY A 44 -119.73 28.38 32.64
C GLY A 44 -119.46 29.84 33.05
N SER A 45 -118.36 30.06 33.76
CA SER A 45 -117.91 31.33 34.39
C SER A 45 -118.10 32.60 33.56
N ILE A 46 -118.55 33.67 34.23
CA ILE A 46 -118.90 34.96 33.61
C ILE A 46 -117.66 35.86 33.51
N LEU A 47 -117.39 36.45 32.34
CA LEU A 47 -116.27 37.38 32.15
C LEU A 47 -116.77 38.82 32.06
N LYS A 48 -116.16 39.76 32.81
CA LYS A 48 -116.53 41.18 32.82
C LYS A 48 -115.31 42.07 32.64
N THR A 49 -115.50 43.17 31.93
CA THR A 49 -114.43 44.15 31.66
C THR A 49 -114.18 45.09 32.84
N SER A 50 -115.12 45.28 33.76
CA SER A 50 -114.92 46.07 34.99
C SER A 50 -115.73 45.52 36.16
N ARG A 51 -115.31 45.83 37.38
CA ARG A 51 -116.03 45.44 38.61
C ARG A 51 -117.41 46.08 38.68
N ALA A 52 -117.56 47.30 38.17
CA ALA A 52 -118.86 47.96 38.08
C ALA A 52 -119.83 47.18 37.17
N ALA A 53 -119.36 46.71 36.02
CA ALA A 53 -120.17 45.89 35.11
C ALA A 53 -120.53 44.53 35.71
N LEU A 54 -119.65 43.97 36.55
CA LEU A 54 -119.98 42.76 37.32
C LEU A 54 -121.02 43.02 38.40
N PHE A 55 -120.90 44.13 39.15
CA PHE A 55 -121.79 44.42 40.27
C PHE A 55 -123.20 44.79 39.84
N ALA A 56 -123.36 45.35 38.63
CA ALA A 56 -124.67 45.57 38.02
C ALA A 56 -125.36 44.27 37.56
N ASP A 57 -124.59 43.19 37.36
CA ASP A 57 -125.08 41.92 36.84
C ASP A 57 -125.34 40.91 37.97
N LEU A 58 -126.51 41.05 38.61
CA LEU A 58 -126.91 40.21 39.75
C LEU A 58 -127.79 39.02 39.36
N ALA A 59 -128.16 38.86 38.09
CA ALA A 59 -129.08 37.84 37.58
C ALA A 59 -128.43 36.44 37.45
N HIS A 60 -127.62 36.06 38.45
CA HIS A 60 -126.87 34.81 38.50
C HIS A 60 -127.08 34.13 39.83
N ASN A 61 -127.09 32.79 39.83
CA ASN A 61 -127.28 31.99 41.04
C ASN A 61 -126.14 32.22 42.04
N ALA A 62 -126.42 31.98 43.33
CA ALA A 62 -125.38 31.99 44.36
C ALA A 62 -124.23 31.05 44.00
N ASP A 63 -123.01 31.40 44.41
CA ASP A 63 -121.76 30.71 44.15
C ASP A 63 -121.24 30.72 42.71
N THR A 64 -121.91 31.40 41.77
CA THR A 64 -121.41 31.62 40.41
C THR A 64 -120.07 32.37 40.44
N SER A 65 -119.08 31.96 39.64
CA SER A 65 -117.78 32.62 39.54
C SER A 65 -117.71 33.58 38.34
N ALA A 66 -117.02 34.71 38.53
CA ALA A 66 -116.81 35.70 37.49
C ALA A 66 -115.40 36.29 37.51
N TRP A 67 -114.84 36.61 36.35
CA TRP A 67 -113.49 37.16 36.21
C TRP A 67 -113.56 38.60 35.73
N VAL A 68 -112.85 39.50 36.41
CA VAL A 68 -112.65 40.91 36.00
C VAL A 68 -111.20 41.08 35.56
N MET A 69 -110.96 41.45 34.30
CA MET A 69 -109.60 41.50 33.73
C MET A 69 -109.23 42.82 33.02
N GLY A 70 -110.09 43.85 33.08
CA GLY A 70 -109.90 45.11 32.35
C GLY A 70 -110.34 46.36 33.11
N ASP A 71 -110.49 46.27 34.44
CA ASP A 71 -110.85 47.42 35.26
C ASP A 71 -109.66 48.41 35.31
N PRO A 72 -109.88 49.72 35.07
CA PRO A 72 -108.82 50.72 35.16
C PRO A 72 -108.13 50.77 36.53
N THR A 73 -108.83 50.32 37.59
CA THR A 73 -108.23 50.15 38.92
C THR A 73 -107.68 48.73 39.04
N ALA A 74 -106.35 48.58 38.98
CA ALA A 74 -105.68 47.26 38.95
C ALA A 74 -106.09 46.31 40.09
N ALA A 75 -106.34 46.84 41.30
CA ALA A 75 -106.78 46.05 42.46
C ALA A 75 -108.17 45.39 42.27
N TYR A 76 -108.97 45.85 41.31
CA TYR A 76 -110.30 45.29 41.02
C TYR A 76 -110.26 44.17 39.98
N ASN A 77 -109.12 43.95 39.32
CA ASN A 77 -108.92 42.79 38.47
C ASN A 77 -108.68 41.54 39.34
N GLY A 78 -109.40 40.46 39.07
CA GLY A 78 -109.40 39.27 39.91
C GLY A 78 -110.64 38.40 39.71
N ILE A 79 -110.71 37.32 40.49
CA ILE A 79 -111.80 36.34 40.45
C ILE A 79 -112.81 36.71 41.54
N TYR A 80 -114.10 36.68 41.22
CA TYR A 80 -115.23 37.06 42.06
C TYR A 80 -116.25 35.92 42.16
N LYS A 81 -117.00 35.91 43.26
CA LYS A 81 -118.05 34.93 43.58
C LYS A 81 -119.37 35.63 43.87
N LYS A 82 -120.48 35.12 43.33
CA LYS A 82 -121.83 35.64 43.57
C LYS A 82 -122.34 35.19 44.94
N ASN A 83 -122.84 36.13 45.73
CA ASN A 83 -123.53 35.87 46.99
C ASN A 83 -125.02 36.21 46.86
N GLY A 84 -125.89 35.36 47.40
CA GLY A 84 -127.34 35.52 47.37
C GLY A 84 -128.00 35.06 46.05
N ALA A 85 -129.32 34.87 46.10
CA ALA A 85 -130.13 34.33 44.99
C ALA A 85 -130.12 35.23 43.74
N SER A 86 -130.35 34.65 42.57
CA SER A 86 -130.39 35.38 41.29
C SER A 86 -131.35 36.57 41.32
N GLY A 87 -130.90 37.72 40.81
CA GLY A 87 -131.64 38.98 40.78
C GLY A 87 -131.48 39.85 42.03
N THR A 88 -130.88 39.34 43.11
CA THR A 88 -130.62 40.05 44.38
C THR A 88 -129.21 39.74 44.91
N GLY A 89 -128.72 40.40 45.97
CA GLY A 89 -127.42 40.10 46.59
C GLY A 89 -126.22 40.87 46.00
N SER A 90 -125.00 40.33 46.12
CA SER A 90 -123.75 41.03 45.78
C SER A 90 -122.66 40.09 45.22
N TRP A 91 -121.54 40.66 44.79
CA TRP A 91 -120.35 39.94 44.34
C TRP A 91 -119.16 40.21 45.28
N THR A 92 -118.37 39.19 45.61
CA THR A 92 -117.17 39.30 46.46
C THR A 92 -115.95 38.78 45.74
N ARG A 93 -114.83 39.51 45.80
CA ARG A 93 -113.54 39.07 45.23
C ARG A 93 -112.95 37.95 46.09
N ILE A 94 -112.39 36.93 45.44
CA ILE A 94 -111.88 35.73 46.11
C ILE A 94 -110.43 35.37 45.76
N SER A 95 -109.86 35.83 44.64
CA SER A 95 -108.46 35.52 44.26
C SER A 95 -107.88 36.49 43.22
N ASP A 96 -106.55 36.50 43.11
CA ASP A 96 -105.78 37.13 42.03
C ASP A 96 -105.79 36.29 40.73
N LEU A 97 -105.36 36.89 39.60
CA LEU A 97 -105.23 36.24 38.29
C LEU A 97 -103.87 35.52 38.17
N PRO A 98 -103.79 34.28 37.66
CA PRO A 98 -102.55 33.50 37.62
C PRO A 98 -101.65 33.84 36.42
N PHE A 99 -100.50 34.50 36.65
CA PHE A 99 -99.41 34.68 35.66
C PHE A 99 -98.07 34.18 36.22
N SER A 100 -97.27 33.47 35.41
CA SER A 100 -96.05 32.78 35.89
C SER A 100 -94.70 33.48 35.58
N PHE A 101 -94.64 34.38 34.59
CA PHE A 101 -93.41 35.11 34.18
C PHE A 101 -93.73 36.56 33.82
N ILE A 102 -92.86 37.51 34.19
CA ILE A 102 -93.03 38.95 33.93
C ILE A 102 -91.75 39.54 33.34
N ILE A 103 -91.82 40.14 32.15
CA ILE A 103 -90.69 40.83 31.50
C ILE A 103 -90.52 42.24 32.01
N ALA A 104 -89.33 42.53 32.55
CA ALA A 104 -88.89 43.86 32.90
C ALA A 104 -87.80 44.34 31.95
N SER A 105 -87.85 45.63 31.59
CA SER A 105 -86.84 46.28 30.76
C SER A 105 -86.21 47.44 31.53
N ASP A 106 -84.89 47.39 31.68
CA ASP A 106 -84.06 48.51 32.09
C ASP A 106 -83.44 49.15 30.84
N ILE A 107 -83.83 50.38 30.54
CA ILE A 107 -83.32 51.14 29.39
C ILE A 107 -82.32 52.23 29.80
N GLY A 108 -81.81 52.18 31.04
CA GLY A 108 -80.91 53.21 31.57
C GLY A 108 -81.61 54.44 32.12
N ALA A 109 -82.88 54.31 32.54
CA ALA A 109 -83.61 55.41 33.15
C ALA A 109 -83.17 55.69 34.60
N GLY A 110 -82.58 54.70 35.27
CA GLY A 110 -81.99 54.80 36.61
C GLY A 110 -80.48 55.03 36.58
N THR A 111 -79.82 54.83 37.72
CA THR A 111 -78.34 54.78 37.79
C THR A 111 -77.88 53.32 37.85
N PRO A 112 -76.59 53.01 37.60
CA PRO A 112 -76.09 51.64 37.67
C PRO A 112 -76.29 50.94 39.02
N ASN A 113 -76.50 51.71 40.11
CA ASN A 113 -76.71 51.21 41.47
C ASN A 113 -78.17 51.39 41.96
N ALA A 114 -79.01 52.09 41.19
CA ALA A 114 -80.43 52.33 41.47
C ALA A 114 -81.23 52.21 40.18
N ILE A 115 -81.55 50.96 39.82
CA ILE A 115 -82.13 50.56 38.55
C ILE A 115 -83.62 50.90 38.53
N LEU A 116 -84.07 51.49 37.42
CA LEU A 116 -85.48 51.76 37.16
C LEU A 116 -85.92 50.93 35.97
N ALA A 117 -86.73 49.90 36.22
CA ALA A 117 -87.20 48.98 35.19
C ALA A 117 -88.71 49.09 34.95
N THR A 118 -89.13 48.84 33.72
CA THR A 118 -90.54 48.91 33.32
C THR A 118 -91.06 47.53 32.95
N THR A 119 -92.30 47.22 33.33
CA THR A 119 -93.00 45.97 33.05
C THR A 119 -94.40 46.27 32.53
N SER A 120 -94.92 45.47 31.61
CA SER A 120 -96.28 45.66 31.07
C SER A 120 -97.40 45.24 32.04
N ILE A 121 -97.06 44.52 33.11
CA ILE A 121 -97.97 44.07 34.16
C ILE A 121 -97.29 44.17 35.54
N PRO A 122 -98.02 44.46 36.63
CA PRO A 122 -97.43 44.62 37.97
C PRO A 122 -96.66 43.38 38.44
N VAL A 123 -95.47 43.59 39.00
CA VAL A 123 -94.67 42.53 39.60
C VAL A 123 -95.29 42.04 40.92
N SER A 124 -95.19 40.74 41.19
CA SER A 124 -95.62 40.13 42.46
C SER A 124 -94.63 39.07 42.91
N GLY A 125 -94.64 38.71 44.21
CA GLY A 125 -93.79 37.65 44.74
C GLY A 125 -94.13 36.24 44.26
N SER A 126 -95.20 36.08 43.47
CA SER A 126 -95.61 34.78 42.90
C SER A 126 -95.16 34.58 41.45
N ALA A 127 -94.46 35.55 40.86
CA ALA A 127 -94.01 35.50 39.47
C ALA A 127 -92.50 35.76 39.34
N LEU A 128 -91.85 35.03 38.44
CA LEU A 128 -90.44 35.23 38.14
C LEU A 128 -90.25 36.44 37.22
N VAL A 129 -89.31 37.33 37.56
CA VAL A 129 -88.96 38.51 36.78
C VAL A 129 -87.57 38.32 36.16
N TRP A 130 -87.53 38.38 34.83
CA TRP A 130 -86.33 38.55 34.00
C TRP A 130 -86.16 40.02 33.59
N MET A 131 -84.94 40.54 33.76
CA MET A 131 -84.60 41.94 33.53
C MET A 131 -83.19 42.05 32.95
N ASN A 132 -83.00 42.87 31.93
CA ASN A 132 -81.65 43.20 31.46
C ASN A 132 -80.97 44.24 32.38
N ILE A 133 -79.64 44.28 32.37
CA ILE A 133 -78.84 45.32 33.04
C ILE A 133 -78.29 46.27 31.98
N PHE A 134 -78.61 47.56 32.08
CA PHE A 134 -78.14 48.56 31.12
C PHE A 134 -76.66 48.93 31.35
N GLU A 135 -76.27 49.21 32.60
CA GLU A 135 -74.91 49.62 32.98
C GLU A 135 -74.37 48.77 34.14
N ALA A 136 -73.05 48.59 34.18
CA ALA A 136 -72.41 47.84 35.24
C ALA A 136 -72.45 48.59 36.58
N ASN A 137 -72.79 47.91 37.68
CA ASN A 137 -72.87 48.56 38.98
C ASN A 137 -71.46 48.95 39.47
N THR A 138 -71.36 50.08 40.15
CA THR A 138 -70.08 50.64 40.65
C THR A 138 -70.03 50.71 42.17
N ALA A 139 -71.14 50.41 42.84
CA ALA A 139 -71.27 50.41 44.29
C ALA A 139 -72.21 49.28 44.76
N SER A 140 -72.22 49.05 46.07
CA SER A 140 -73.10 48.11 46.76
C SER A 140 -73.74 48.81 47.97
N PRO A 141 -75.03 48.60 48.31
CA PRO A 141 -75.99 47.69 47.67
C PRO A 141 -76.64 48.28 46.40
N VAL A 142 -77.00 47.41 45.45
CA VAL A 142 -77.76 47.79 44.24
C VAL A 142 -79.27 47.66 44.51
N THR A 143 -80.06 48.57 43.95
CA THR A 143 -81.53 48.55 44.10
C THR A 143 -82.24 48.54 42.74
N VAL A 144 -83.50 48.07 42.72
CA VAL A 144 -84.40 48.10 41.56
C VAL A 144 -85.81 48.56 41.96
N SER A 145 -86.43 49.39 41.13
CA SER A 145 -87.87 49.69 41.20
C SER A 145 -88.54 49.36 39.88
N PHE A 146 -89.72 48.70 39.96
CA PHE A 146 -90.53 48.35 38.80
C PHE A 146 -91.73 49.30 38.68
N ASN A 147 -91.91 49.92 37.51
CA ASN A 147 -93.03 50.84 37.21
C ASN A 147 -93.21 51.99 38.23
N GLY A 148 -92.12 52.47 38.84
CA GLY A 148 -92.17 53.52 39.87
C GLY A 148 -92.71 53.05 41.22
N GLY A 149 -92.77 51.74 41.47
CA GLY A 149 -93.14 51.16 42.76
C GLY A 149 -92.06 51.27 43.83
N SER A 150 -92.26 50.58 44.95
CA SER A 150 -91.31 50.54 46.07
C SER A 150 -89.95 50.00 45.62
N THR A 151 -88.87 50.68 46.03
CA THR A 151 -87.49 50.27 45.79
C THR A 151 -87.17 48.96 46.51
N LEU A 152 -86.61 48.01 45.77
CA LEU A 152 -86.20 46.69 46.26
C LEU A 152 -84.68 46.58 46.20
N THR A 153 -84.03 46.11 47.27
CA THR A 153 -82.59 45.82 47.24
C THR A 153 -82.34 44.51 46.49
N ILE A 154 -81.42 44.52 45.53
CA ILE A 154 -81.01 43.32 44.80
C ILE A 154 -80.06 42.51 45.68
N LYS A 155 -80.39 41.25 45.92
CA LYS A 155 -79.59 40.31 46.73
C LYS A 155 -79.26 39.06 45.92
N THR A 156 -78.07 38.51 46.10
CA THR A 156 -77.70 37.19 45.53
C THR A 156 -78.63 36.09 46.06
N ASN A 157 -78.56 34.89 45.48
CA ASN A 157 -79.33 33.76 46.00
C ASN A 157 -78.98 33.43 47.47
N SER A 158 -77.72 33.61 47.90
CA SER A 158 -77.26 33.43 49.28
C SER A 158 -77.74 34.52 50.25
N GLY A 159 -78.18 35.67 49.75
CA GLY A 159 -78.70 36.80 50.55
C GLY A 159 -77.70 37.96 50.73
N ASP A 160 -76.54 37.89 50.07
CA ASP A 160 -75.52 38.93 50.11
C ASP A 160 -75.86 40.10 49.16
N ASP A 161 -75.32 41.28 49.44
CA ASP A 161 -75.39 42.39 48.49
C ASP A 161 -74.52 42.11 47.26
N VAL A 162 -74.94 42.61 46.11
CA VAL A 162 -74.11 42.52 44.90
C VAL A 162 -72.94 43.48 45.03
N GLU A 163 -71.72 42.96 44.99
CA GLU A 163 -70.48 43.76 45.07
C GLU A 163 -70.32 44.72 43.87
N PRO A 164 -69.52 45.79 43.98
CA PRO A 164 -69.18 46.65 42.84
C PRO A 164 -68.65 45.83 41.66
N GLY A 165 -69.21 46.02 40.46
CA GLY A 165 -68.88 45.27 39.25
C GLY A 165 -69.54 43.89 39.14
N GLY A 166 -70.37 43.51 40.12
CA GLY A 166 -71.08 42.22 40.13
C GLY A 166 -72.22 42.13 39.10
N LEU A 167 -72.83 43.24 38.73
CA LEU A 167 -73.72 43.36 37.58
C LEU A 167 -72.93 43.98 36.43
N VAL A 168 -72.91 43.31 35.29
CA VAL A 168 -72.23 43.80 34.07
C VAL A 168 -73.24 44.26 33.03
N SER A 169 -72.89 45.29 32.24
CA SER A 169 -73.74 45.79 31.15
C SER A 169 -74.09 44.66 30.17
N GLY A 170 -75.38 44.56 29.81
CA GLY A 170 -75.92 43.51 28.95
C GLY A 170 -76.26 42.19 29.65
N MET A 171 -75.96 42.04 30.95
CA MET A 171 -76.36 40.86 31.73
C MET A 171 -77.89 40.76 31.83
N VAL A 172 -78.43 39.54 31.79
CA VAL A 172 -79.84 39.28 32.12
C VAL A 172 -79.93 38.69 33.53
N LEU A 173 -80.64 39.39 34.41
CA LEU A 173 -80.95 38.95 35.77
C LEU A 173 -82.30 38.25 35.81
N LEU A 174 -82.38 37.16 36.58
CA LEU A 174 -83.63 36.51 36.93
C LEU A 174 -83.77 36.50 38.45
N GLY A 175 -84.91 36.96 38.94
CA GLY A 175 -85.19 37.03 40.37
C GLY A 175 -86.67 37.18 40.70
N ILE A 176 -86.98 37.05 41.99
CA ILE A 176 -88.33 37.18 42.53
C ILE A 176 -88.39 38.34 43.54
N VAL A 177 -89.55 39.00 43.62
CA VAL A 177 -89.81 39.95 44.69
C VAL A 177 -90.07 39.17 45.98
N SER A 178 -89.20 39.37 46.97
CA SER A 178 -89.30 38.72 48.29
C SER A 178 -89.22 39.78 49.37
N GLY A 179 -90.37 40.17 49.93
CA GLY A 179 -90.46 41.29 50.88
C GLY A 179 -89.99 42.60 50.26
N SER A 180 -89.00 43.25 50.87
CA SER A 180 -88.37 44.48 50.37
C SER A 180 -87.13 44.23 49.48
N THR A 181 -86.94 42.99 48.99
CA THR A 181 -85.77 42.61 48.20
C THR A 181 -86.16 42.01 46.85
N PHE A 182 -85.27 42.14 45.87
CA PHE A 182 -85.29 41.41 44.62
C PHE A 182 -84.22 40.33 44.69
N ARG A 183 -84.62 39.09 44.96
CA ARG A 183 -83.69 37.99 45.22
C ARG A 183 -83.37 37.25 43.93
N LEU A 184 -82.08 37.20 43.59
CA LEU A 184 -81.58 36.56 42.38
C LEU A 184 -81.59 35.04 42.50
N LEU A 185 -81.75 34.36 41.37
CA LEU A 185 -81.62 32.89 41.28
C LEU A 185 -80.16 32.39 41.25
N SER A 186 -79.23 33.24 40.82
CA SER A 186 -77.80 32.92 40.73
C SER A 186 -77.01 33.48 41.92
N ASP A 187 -75.94 32.79 42.30
CA ASP A 187 -74.95 33.26 43.28
C ASP A 187 -73.66 33.64 42.56
N GLN A 188 -73.26 34.90 42.66
CA GLN A 188 -72.09 35.41 41.95
C GLN A 188 -70.77 35.21 42.74
N ALA A 189 -70.85 34.86 44.03
CA ALA A 189 -69.69 34.71 44.91
C ALA A 189 -68.77 33.54 44.51
N ILE A 190 -69.27 32.55 43.76
CA ILE A 190 -68.52 31.35 43.36
C ILE A 190 -67.60 31.60 42.13
N SER A 191 -67.93 32.57 41.27
CA SER A 191 -67.14 32.81 40.04
C SER A 191 -65.82 33.54 40.29
N GLN A 192 -65.71 34.42 41.30
CA GLN A 192 -64.46 35.14 41.59
C GLN A 192 -63.44 34.29 42.37
N SER A 193 -63.88 33.39 43.25
CA SER A 193 -62.96 32.47 43.96
C SER A 193 -62.23 31.51 43.03
N LEU A 194 -62.85 31.13 41.90
CA LEU A 194 -62.22 30.28 40.89
C LEU A 194 -61.15 31.02 40.06
N TYR A 195 -61.32 32.31 39.81
CA TYR A 195 -60.30 33.11 39.11
C TYR A 195 -59.10 33.44 40.01
N ALA A 196 -59.33 33.75 41.29
CA ALA A 196 -58.24 33.94 42.25
C ALA A 196 -57.38 32.66 42.44
N ALA A 197 -58.02 31.49 42.53
CA ALA A 197 -57.31 30.21 42.65
C ALA A 197 -56.52 29.83 41.38
N ARG A 198 -57.01 30.21 40.19
CA ARG A 198 -56.29 30.02 38.92
C ARG A 198 -55.05 30.91 38.84
N ASP A 199 -55.20 32.18 39.18
CA ASP A 199 -54.11 33.16 39.06
C ASP A 199 -53.01 32.90 40.12
N GLU A 200 -53.37 32.40 41.31
CA GLU A 200 -52.40 31.86 42.29
C GLU A 200 -51.71 30.58 41.81
N ALA A 201 -52.44 29.67 41.13
CA ALA A 201 -51.85 28.46 40.56
C ALA A 201 -50.90 28.75 39.40
N GLU A 202 -51.17 29.77 38.58
CA GLU A 202 -50.32 30.20 37.47
C GLU A 202 -49.06 30.94 37.97
N ALA A 203 -49.19 31.75 39.01
CA ALA A 203 -48.05 32.33 39.73
C ALA A 203 -47.19 31.26 40.42
N ALA A 204 -47.82 30.24 41.02
CA ALA A 204 -47.13 29.10 41.61
C ALA A 204 -46.44 28.22 40.56
N GLN A 205 -47.06 28.02 39.38
CA GLN A 205 -46.44 27.32 38.26
C GLN A 205 -45.23 28.08 37.72
N THR A 206 -45.35 29.39 37.50
CA THR A 206 -44.24 30.23 37.03
C THR A 206 -43.09 30.26 38.04
N ALA A 207 -43.41 30.34 39.33
CA ALA A 207 -42.41 30.26 40.40
C ALA A 207 -41.79 28.85 40.51
N ALA A 208 -42.57 27.79 40.28
CA ALA A 208 -42.09 26.42 40.26
C ALA A 208 -41.24 26.11 39.02
N GLU A 209 -41.55 26.70 37.86
CA GLU A 209 -40.74 26.60 36.63
C GLU A 209 -39.44 27.40 36.78
N ALA A 210 -39.49 28.61 37.32
CA ALA A 210 -38.29 29.37 37.65
C ALA A 210 -37.44 28.66 38.72
N ALA A 211 -38.06 28.10 39.77
CA ALA A 211 -37.37 27.31 40.78
C ALA A 211 -36.84 25.98 40.22
N ARG A 212 -37.54 25.34 39.28
CA ARG A 212 -37.07 24.15 38.54
C ARG A 212 -35.91 24.50 37.64
N ASP A 213 -35.93 25.63 36.94
CA ASP A 213 -34.86 26.03 36.02
C ASP A 213 -33.64 26.52 36.79
N ILE A 214 -33.84 27.19 37.93
CA ILE A 214 -32.79 27.52 38.91
C ILE A 214 -32.26 26.25 39.59
N ALA A 215 -33.12 25.30 39.98
CA ALA A 215 -32.71 24.03 40.55
C ALA A 215 -32.09 23.08 39.51
N ALA A 216 -32.45 23.18 38.23
CA ALA A 216 -31.81 22.49 37.12
C ALA A 216 -30.46 23.14 36.79
N GLY A 217 -30.34 24.47 36.93
CA GLY A 217 -29.07 25.19 36.95
C GLY A 217 -28.18 24.73 38.10
N TYR A 218 -28.68 24.74 39.34
CA TYR A 218 -27.94 24.27 40.51
C TYR A 218 -27.70 22.75 40.52
N ALA A 219 -28.57 21.93 39.93
CA ALA A 219 -28.35 20.50 39.76
C ALA A 219 -27.33 20.23 38.64
N SER A 220 -27.35 21.01 37.57
CA SER A 220 -26.31 21.00 36.54
C SER A 220 -24.97 21.47 37.12
N ASP A 221 -24.96 22.47 38.00
CA ASP A 221 -23.77 22.97 38.70
C ASP A 221 -23.28 21.97 39.77
N ALA A 222 -24.17 21.31 40.50
CA ALA A 222 -23.82 20.28 41.48
C ALA A 222 -23.36 18.97 40.83
N VAL A 223 -23.90 18.61 39.67
CA VAL A 223 -23.42 17.49 38.83
C VAL A 223 -22.10 17.87 38.14
N SER A 224 -21.90 19.13 37.75
CA SER A 224 -20.65 19.66 37.19
C SER A 224 -19.52 19.77 38.23
N GLN A 225 -19.85 20.16 39.46
CA GLN A 225 -18.92 20.17 40.61
C GLN A 225 -18.69 18.77 41.22
N GLY A 226 -19.47 17.78 40.77
CA GLY A 226 -19.49 16.45 41.34
C GLY A 226 -18.33 15.53 40.95
N ASN A 227 -17.36 15.91 40.09
CA ASN A 227 -16.12 15.11 39.97
C ASN A 227 -14.87 15.81 39.38
N VAL A 228 -14.97 16.80 38.48
CA VAL A 228 -13.79 17.54 37.94
C VAL A 228 -14.25 18.93 37.43
N PRO A 229 -13.92 20.06 38.11
CA PRO A 229 -14.25 21.40 37.63
C PRO A 229 -13.67 21.69 36.23
N ILE A 230 -14.46 22.31 35.36
CA ILE A 230 -14.08 22.65 33.99
C ILE A 230 -13.76 24.15 33.89
N TYR A 231 -12.59 24.49 33.38
CA TYR A 231 -12.17 25.87 33.09
C TYR A 231 -11.86 26.07 31.60
N GLY A 232 -11.76 27.34 31.20
CA GLY A 232 -11.63 27.72 29.80
C GLY A 232 -10.36 27.20 29.14
N THR A 233 -9.19 27.65 29.59
CA THR A 233 -7.93 27.45 28.86
C THR A 233 -6.71 27.27 29.77
N VAL A 234 -5.66 26.61 29.27
CA VAL A 234 -4.37 26.46 29.96
C VAL A 234 -3.70 27.81 30.19
N VAL A 235 -3.67 28.69 29.17
CA VAL A 235 -3.08 30.03 29.32
C VAL A 235 -3.83 30.90 30.33
N GLY A 236 -5.12 30.67 30.52
CA GLY A 236 -5.94 31.37 31.50
C GLY A 236 -5.78 30.86 32.94
N LEU A 237 -5.24 29.65 33.14
CA LEU A 237 -5.18 28.99 34.46
C LEU A 237 -4.43 29.81 35.51
N SER A 238 -3.35 30.50 35.12
CA SER A 238 -2.55 31.35 36.01
C SER A 238 -3.30 32.56 36.57
N SER A 239 -4.45 32.92 35.98
CA SER A 239 -5.33 33.99 36.47
C SER A 239 -6.50 33.47 37.33
N LEU A 240 -6.68 32.15 37.41
CA LEU A 240 -7.79 31.51 38.11
C LEU A 240 -7.36 31.05 39.49
N SER A 241 -8.19 31.28 40.50
CA SER A 241 -8.03 30.68 41.83
C SER A 241 -8.87 29.41 41.90
N VAL A 242 -8.23 28.25 42.11
CA VAL A 242 -8.94 26.97 42.21
C VAL A 242 -9.30 26.71 43.68
N PRO A 243 -10.58 26.40 44.01
CA PRO A 243 -10.98 26.15 45.40
C PRO A 243 -10.18 25.04 46.10
N ILE A 244 -9.93 25.24 47.40
CA ILE A 244 -9.26 24.27 48.27
C ILE A 244 -10.09 22.96 48.31
N GLY A 245 -9.45 21.82 48.05
CA GLY A 245 -10.09 20.50 48.02
C GLY A 245 -10.24 19.89 46.62
N ILE A 246 -10.07 20.68 45.56
CA ILE A 246 -10.05 20.18 44.18
C ILE A 246 -8.69 19.56 43.86
N ASN A 247 -8.70 18.30 43.43
CA ASN A 247 -7.49 17.54 43.07
C ASN A 247 -7.38 17.22 41.57
N LEU A 248 -8.46 17.43 40.81
CA LEU A 248 -8.52 17.24 39.36
C LEU A 248 -9.30 18.41 38.75
N ILE A 249 -8.82 18.96 37.65
CA ILE A 249 -9.51 19.98 36.84
C ILE A 249 -9.49 19.57 35.37
N ARG A 250 -10.44 20.06 34.58
CA ARG A 250 -10.45 19.92 33.12
C ARG A 250 -10.34 21.30 32.49
N LEU A 251 -9.53 21.42 31.46
CA LEU A 251 -9.42 22.62 30.64
C LEU A 251 -10.03 22.32 29.27
N ASN A 252 -10.78 23.26 28.69
CA ASN A 252 -11.44 23.07 27.40
C ASN A 252 -10.52 23.34 26.19
N GLY A 253 -9.34 23.91 26.42
CA GLY A 253 -8.35 24.19 25.38
C GLY A 253 -7.02 24.69 25.95
N TYR A 254 -6.03 24.90 25.10
CA TYR A 254 -4.76 25.48 25.52
C TYR A 254 -4.81 27.02 25.49
N TYR A 255 -5.13 27.59 24.32
CA TYR A 255 -5.30 29.02 24.07
C TYR A 255 -6.77 29.43 24.05
N ALA A 256 -7.63 28.59 23.49
CA ALA A 256 -9.07 28.84 23.36
C ALA A 256 -9.86 27.53 23.51
N ALA A 257 -11.07 27.60 24.08
CA ALA A 257 -11.91 26.41 24.22
C ALA A 257 -12.18 25.76 22.85
N GLY A 258 -11.92 24.46 22.72
CA GLY A 258 -12.13 23.71 21.48
C GLY A 258 -10.97 23.73 20.48
N ASP A 259 -9.81 24.31 20.82
CA ASP A 259 -8.61 24.29 19.98
C ASP A 259 -7.97 22.90 19.83
N GLY A 260 -8.39 21.94 20.66
CA GLY A 260 -7.85 20.58 20.72
C GLY A 260 -6.90 20.37 21.89
N GLY A 261 -6.47 21.43 22.57
CA GLY A 261 -5.54 21.40 23.71
C GLY A 261 -6.22 21.21 25.06
N GLY A 262 -7.51 20.85 25.08
CA GLY A 262 -8.24 20.60 26.30
C GLY A 262 -7.81 19.28 26.95
N ALA A 263 -7.44 19.32 28.22
CA ALA A 263 -6.94 18.16 28.95
C ALA A 263 -7.39 18.14 30.41
N MET A 264 -7.36 16.96 31.02
CA MET A 264 -7.48 16.80 32.47
C MET A 264 -6.13 17.03 33.15
N TYR A 265 -6.11 17.83 34.22
CA TYR A 265 -4.95 18.10 35.04
C TYR A 265 -5.16 17.62 36.48
N ALA A 266 -4.15 17.00 37.07
CA ALA A 266 -4.12 16.60 38.47
C ALA A 266 -3.30 17.59 39.30
N LYS A 267 -3.76 17.86 40.52
CA LYS A 267 -3.05 18.73 41.47
C LYS A 267 -1.81 18.01 42.00
N LEU A 268 -0.67 18.70 41.98
CA LEU A 268 0.57 18.22 42.60
C LEU A 268 0.58 18.54 44.10
N GLY A 269 1.06 17.58 44.90
CA GLY A 269 1.15 17.73 46.36
C GLY A 269 2.25 18.68 46.84
N ALA A 270 3.18 19.05 45.96
CA ALA A 270 4.27 19.98 46.22
C ALA A 270 4.65 20.73 44.92
N VAL A 271 5.47 21.76 45.04
CA VAL A 271 6.07 22.44 43.88
C VAL A 271 6.92 21.42 43.09
N PRO A 272 6.70 21.25 41.79
CA PRO A 272 7.50 20.33 40.98
C PRO A 272 8.96 20.83 40.88
N SER A 273 9.90 19.90 40.90
CA SER A 273 11.33 20.18 40.75
C SER A 273 12.00 19.06 39.93
N PRO A 274 12.51 19.35 38.72
CA PRO A 274 12.37 20.62 37.99
C PRO A 274 10.91 20.94 37.61
N VAL A 275 10.64 22.22 37.31
CA VAL A 275 9.37 22.64 36.71
C VAL A 275 9.47 22.41 35.21
N GLU A 276 8.66 21.48 34.70
CA GLU A 276 8.59 21.12 33.29
C GLU A 276 7.45 21.86 32.58
N ALA A 277 7.44 21.83 31.25
CA ALA A 277 6.48 22.60 30.44
C ALA A 277 5.01 22.20 30.66
N TRP A 278 4.73 20.96 31.05
CA TRP A 278 3.38 20.48 31.38
C TRP A 278 2.92 20.81 32.80
N HIS A 279 3.79 21.37 33.64
CA HIS A 279 3.41 21.90 34.94
C HIS A 279 2.86 23.31 34.80
N LYS A 280 1.63 23.52 35.28
CA LYS A 280 0.96 24.82 35.24
C LYS A 280 0.56 25.24 36.65
N GLN A 281 0.80 26.50 36.99
CA GLN A 281 0.43 27.05 38.29
C GLN A 281 -0.82 27.91 38.15
N SER A 282 -1.79 27.72 39.05
CA SER A 282 -2.97 28.59 39.17
C SER A 282 -2.69 29.79 40.09
N ALA A 283 -3.54 30.81 40.07
CA ALA A 283 -3.33 32.08 40.80
C ALA A 283 -3.24 31.90 42.34
N ASP A 284 -3.85 30.83 42.87
CA ASP A 284 -3.76 30.43 44.28
C ASP A 284 -2.44 29.71 44.64
N GLY A 285 -1.52 29.57 43.69
CA GLY A 285 -0.21 28.96 43.88
C GLY A 285 -0.17 27.44 43.77
N ALA A 286 -1.32 26.78 43.55
CA ALA A 286 -1.40 25.35 43.32
C ALA A 286 -0.77 24.95 41.98
N TRP A 287 -0.04 23.83 41.98
CA TRP A 287 0.59 23.26 40.79
C TRP A 287 -0.25 22.13 40.22
N TRP A 288 -0.33 22.08 38.90
CA TRP A 288 -1.15 21.16 38.13
C TRP A 288 -0.32 20.48 37.04
N GLU A 289 -0.52 19.19 36.84
CA GLU A 289 0.14 18.38 35.81
C GLU A 289 -0.90 17.69 34.92
N ILE A 290 -0.63 17.58 33.61
CA ILE A 290 -1.48 16.81 32.68
C ILE A 290 -1.59 15.37 33.17
N THR A 291 -2.81 14.83 33.21
CA THR A 291 -3.05 13.45 33.65
C THR A 291 -2.57 12.47 32.57
N ALA A 292 -1.69 11.53 32.92
CA ALA A 292 -1.11 10.58 31.97
C ALA A 292 -2.08 9.49 31.45
N GLY A 293 -3.23 9.31 32.11
CA GLY A 293 -4.24 8.30 31.75
C GLY A 293 -5.22 8.70 30.63
N GLN A 294 -4.94 9.77 29.88
CA GLN A 294 -5.74 10.25 28.76
C GLN A 294 -4.90 10.28 27.47
N ASP A 295 -5.55 10.43 26.31
CA ASP A 295 -4.82 10.62 25.05
C ASP A 295 -4.04 11.94 25.08
N ILE A 296 -2.73 11.86 24.84
CA ILE A 296 -1.84 13.01 24.93
C ILE A 296 -1.72 13.65 23.56
N HIS A 297 -2.30 14.85 23.39
CA HIS A 297 -2.27 15.60 22.14
C HIS A 297 -1.22 16.71 22.20
N VAL A 298 -0.52 16.98 21.09
CA VAL A 298 0.47 18.08 21.00
C VAL A 298 -0.15 19.44 21.32
N GLU A 299 -1.44 19.62 21.02
CA GLU A 299 -2.21 20.82 21.35
C GLU A 299 -2.29 21.09 22.85
N MET A 300 -2.24 20.04 23.70
CA MET A 300 -2.23 20.18 25.17
C MET A 300 -0.96 20.88 25.69
N PHE A 301 0.04 21.03 24.83
CA PHE A 301 1.32 21.68 25.09
C PHE A 301 1.46 23.00 24.33
N GLY A 302 0.39 23.45 23.64
CA GLY A 302 0.35 24.71 22.91
C GLY A 302 0.68 24.60 21.43
N ALA A 303 0.59 23.42 20.82
CA ALA A 303 0.70 23.32 19.36
C ALA A 303 -0.48 24.05 18.70
N VAL A 304 -0.19 24.79 17.64
CA VAL A 304 -1.16 25.52 16.82
C VAL A 304 -1.20 24.89 15.43
N ARG A 305 -2.40 24.49 15.02
CA ARG A 305 -2.67 23.90 13.70
C ARG A 305 -3.33 24.92 12.77
N ARG A 306 -2.90 24.95 11.52
CA ARG A 306 -3.40 25.83 10.46
C ARG A 306 -4.20 25.05 9.44
N THR A 307 -5.33 25.61 8.99
CA THR A 307 -6.07 25.10 7.84
C THR A 307 -5.39 25.50 6.53
N ALA A 308 -5.78 24.89 5.40
CA ALA A 308 -5.26 25.29 4.09
C ALA A 308 -5.55 26.77 3.77
N ASP A 309 -6.71 27.29 4.18
CA ASP A 309 -7.10 28.69 3.98
C ASP A 309 -6.22 29.64 4.80
N ASP A 310 -5.83 29.24 6.03
CA ASP A 310 -4.94 30.03 6.87
C ASP A 310 -3.54 30.19 6.23
N LEU A 311 -3.10 29.19 5.45
CA LEU A 311 -1.80 29.24 4.75
C LEU A 311 -1.82 30.19 3.55
N ILE A 312 -2.93 30.28 2.82
CA ILE A 312 -3.08 31.25 1.72
C ILE A 312 -3.00 32.68 2.27
N ALA A 313 -3.59 32.92 3.44
CA ALA A 313 -3.62 34.23 4.10
C ALA A 313 -2.24 34.70 4.62
N LEU A 314 -1.26 33.80 4.78
CA LEU A 314 0.10 34.14 5.22
C LEU A 314 0.91 34.90 4.15
N SER A 315 0.48 34.85 2.88
CA SER A 315 0.96 35.65 1.73
C SER A 315 2.44 36.11 1.81
N GLY A 316 3.39 35.18 1.98
CA GLY A 316 4.79 35.56 2.15
C GLY A 316 5.77 34.42 2.38
N GLY A 317 7.01 34.67 1.98
CA GLY A 317 8.19 33.80 2.17
C GLY A 317 8.58 33.61 3.66
N PRO A 318 9.83 33.24 3.98
CA PRO A 318 10.24 32.71 5.29
C PRO A 318 10.34 33.75 6.43
N ILE A 319 9.34 34.61 6.61
CA ILE A 319 9.19 35.50 7.77
C ILE A 319 8.61 34.68 8.93
N LEU A 320 9.10 34.93 10.17
CA LEU A 320 8.68 34.23 11.40
C LEU A 320 7.17 34.31 11.55
N ASP A 321 6.49 33.18 11.41
CA ASP A 321 5.15 33.02 11.95
C ASP A 321 5.25 32.68 13.44
N GLY A 322 4.33 33.22 14.24
CA GLY A 322 4.33 33.03 15.69
C GLY A 322 4.14 31.57 16.12
N ASP A 323 3.58 30.71 15.25
CA ASP A 323 3.26 29.32 15.57
C ASP A 323 4.46 28.39 15.40
N GLU A 324 5.46 28.75 14.60
CA GLU A 324 6.65 27.94 14.32
C GLU A 324 7.37 27.50 15.62
N PRO A 325 7.85 28.42 16.49
CA PRO A 325 8.49 28.04 17.74
C PRO A 325 7.52 27.43 18.77
N LEU A 326 6.21 27.73 18.68
CA LEU A 326 5.21 27.13 19.57
C LEU A 326 5.02 25.64 19.26
N ASN A 327 4.95 25.27 17.98
CA ASN A 327 4.84 23.89 17.55
C ASN A 327 6.11 23.10 17.86
N GLU A 328 7.30 23.66 17.60
CA GLU A 328 8.58 23.04 17.96
C GLU A 328 8.62 22.68 19.46
N ALA A 329 8.30 23.64 20.33
CA ALA A 329 8.25 23.43 21.76
C ALA A 329 7.15 22.43 22.16
N ALA A 330 5.94 22.55 21.60
CA ALA A 330 4.81 21.70 21.97
C ALA A 330 5.02 20.23 21.60
N PHE A 331 5.57 19.95 20.40
CA PHE A 331 5.92 18.58 20.00
C PHE A 331 7.01 17.99 20.90
N GLN A 332 8.06 18.77 21.20
CA GLN A 332 9.11 18.30 22.11
C GLN A 332 8.56 18.07 23.52
N ASN A 333 7.76 18.99 24.06
CA ASN A 333 7.19 18.84 25.40
C ASN A 333 6.19 17.68 25.51
N ALA A 334 5.37 17.44 24.49
CA ALA A 334 4.47 16.29 24.45
C ALA A 334 5.24 14.98 24.43
N HIS A 335 6.30 14.94 23.62
CA HIS A 335 7.22 13.81 23.56
C HIS A 335 7.87 13.54 24.92
N ASP A 336 8.48 14.57 25.52
CA ASP A 336 9.21 14.50 26.78
C ASP A 336 8.29 14.10 27.94
N PHE A 337 7.03 14.57 27.92
CA PHE A 337 6.03 14.15 28.89
C PHE A 337 5.75 12.64 28.78
N VAL A 338 5.48 12.13 27.57
CA VAL A 338 5.20 10.70 27.39
C VAL A 338 6.42 9.84 27.75
N GLU A 339 7.63 10.28 27.40
CA GLU A 339 8.86 9.62 27.81
C GLU A 339 8.99 9.59 29.34
N ALA A 340 8.77 10.72 30.02
CA ALA A 340 8.82 10.84 31.47
C ALA A 340 7.77 9.98 32.19
N LYS A 341 6.66 9.63 31.52
CA LYS A 341 5.63 8.71 32.04
C LYS A 341 5.88 7.24 31.68
N GLY A 342 7.04 6.91 31.09
CA GLY A 342 7.47 5.54 30.80
C GLY A 342 7.24 5.08 29.36
N GLY A 343 6.97 6.01 28.43
CA GLY A 343 6.67 5.72 27.03
C GLY A 343 5.17 5.62 26.75
N GLY A 344 4.81 5.46 25.47
CA GLY A 344 3.42 5.45 25.03
C GLY A 344 3.21 6.22 23.73
N ASN A 345 1.95 6.61 23.48
CA ASN A 345 1.59 7.36 22.29
C ASN A 345 1.30 8.82 22.63
N PHE A 346 1.69 9.73 21.74
CA PHE A 346 1.13 11.07 21.67
C PHE A 346 0.65 11.36 20.24
N TYR A 347 -0.30 12.28 20.13
CA TYR A 347 -1.11 12.45 18.94
C TYR A 347 -1.02 13.87 18.37
N GLY A 348 -1.03 13.96 17.05
CA GLY A 348 -1.28 15.19 16.31
C GLY A 348 -2.65 15.11 15.63
N LEU A 349 -3.48 16.13 15.80
CA LEU A 349 -4.72 16.26 15.05
C LEU A 349 -4.45 16.52 13.56
N GLY A 350 -5.49 16.41 12.74
CA GLY A 350 -5.42 16.74 11.32
C GLY A 350 -5.23 18.25 11.09
N ASN A 351 -4.73 18.57 9.90
CA ASN A 351 -4.27 19.85 9.35
C ASN A 351 -2.74 20.02 9.38
N VAL A 352 -2.26 21.27 9.47
CA VAL A 352 -0.86 21.64 9.22
C VAL A 352 -0.22 22.19 10.49
N TYR A 353 0.95 21.65 10.85
CA TYR A 353 1.84 22.22 11.88
C TYR A 353 3.06 22.81 11.20
N LEU A 354 3.28 24.11 11.42
CA LEU A 354 4.45 24.82 10.92
C LEU A 354 5.58 24.70 11.92
N PHE A 355 6.77 24.36 11.44
CA PHE A 355 8.01 24.34 12.20
C PHE A 355 8.97 25.36 11.60
N GLY A 356 9.78 25.97 12.45
CA GLY A 356 10.76 26.97 12.05
C GLY A 356 12.06 26.31 11.58
N ASP A 357 13.12 26.51 12.35
CA ASP A 357 14.48 26.06 12.09
C ASP A 357 14.92 24.91 13.01
N THR A 358 14.08 24.49 13.96
CA THR A 358 14.38 23.43 14.90
C THR A 358 13.53 22.19 14.62
N GLY A 359 14.18 21.03 14.63
CA GLY A 359 13.51 19.74 14.41
C GLY A 359 12.96 19.14 15.70
N TRP A 360 12.16 18.09 15.57
CA TRP A 360 11.70 17.27 16.70
C TRP A 360 12.74 16.19 17.04
N ARG A 361 13.03 16.01 18.34
CA ARG A 361 13.92 14.98 18.86
C ARG A 361 13.15 13.89 19.60
N TYR A 362 13.18 12.67 19.08
CA TYR A 362 12.51 11.53 19.71
C TYR A 362 13.43 10.76 20.67
N GLY A 363 12.84 10.17 21.69
CA GLY A 363 13.46 9.37 22.73
C GLY A 363 12.83 7.98 22.80
N ARG A 364 12.96 7.34 23.96
CA ARG A 364 12.75 5.91 24.13
C ARG A 364 11.27 5.55 24.33
N ALA A 365 10.81 4.52 23.63
CA ALA A 365 9.47 3.95 23.74
C ALA A 365 8.30 4.93 23.50
N VAL A 366 8.55 6.06 22.84
CA VAL A 366 7.52 7.06 22.50
C VAL A 366 7.11 6.96 21.03
N LYS A 367 5.82 7.03 20.78
CA LYS A 367 5.21 6.90 19.46
C LYS A 367 4.38 8.13 19.14
N PHE A 368 4.69 8.80 18.04
CA PHE A 368 3.82 9.83 17.49
C PHE A 368 2.84 9.21 16.51
N ARG A 369 1.57 9.62 16.60
CA ARG A 369 0.54 9.23 15.63
C ARG A 369 -0.29 10.42 15.18
N GLY A 370 -0.24 10.72 13.89
CA GLY A 370 -1.09 11.71 13.25
C GLY A 370 -2.47 11.18 12.85
N ALA A 371 -3.26 12.03 12.20
CA ALA A 371 -4.59 11.74 11.67
C ALA A 371 -4.58 11.12 10.25
N GLY A 372 -3.42 10.66 9.76
CA GLY A 372 -3.23 10.10 8.42
C GLY A 372 -2.61 11.08 7.43
N HIS A 373 -2.58 10.69 6.16
CA HIS A 373 -2.23 11.57 5.04
C HIS A 373 -2.94 11.12 3.75
N GLY A 374 -3.10 12.05 2.81
CA GLY A 374 -3.57 11.75 1.46
C GLY A 374 -2.51 11.13 0.55
N LYS A 375 -2.88 10.82 -0.69
CA LYS A 375 -1.92 10.37 -1.70
C LYS A 375 -1.27 11.57 -2.38
N TRP A 376 0.06 11.68 -2.32
CA TRP A 376 0.83 12.66 -3.08
C TRP A 376 1.85 11.92 -3.93
N MET A 377 1.64 11.86 -5.24
CA MET A 377 2.50 11.13 -6.17
C MET A 377 3.56 12.04 -6.80
N PRO A 378 4.87 11.73 -6.67
CA PRO A 378 5.93 12.54 -7.28
C PRO A 378 5.86 12.58 -8.81
N SER A 379 5.39 11.50 -9.44
CA SER A 379 5.31 11.36 -10.90
C SER A 379 4.21 12.20 -11.57
N PHE A 380 3.32 12.84 -10.79
CA PHE A 380 2.23 13.67 -11.31
C PHE A 380 2.40 15.13 -10.88
N PRO A 381 3.36 15.88 -11.45
CA PRO A 381 3.70 17.23 -11.00
C PRO A 381 2.65 18.29 -11.32
N THR A 382 1.63 17.99 -12.13
CA THR A 382 0.52 18.92 -12.46
C THR A 382 -0.75 18.67 -11.66
N GLU A 383 -0.83 17.55 -10.94
CA GLU A 383 -1.97 17.25 -10.09
C GLU A 383 -1.95 18.18 -8.88
N ALA A 384 -3.07 18.86 -8.61
CA ALA A 384 -3.21 19.75 -7.46
C ALA A 384 -2.96 18.97 -6.16
N LYS A 385 -2.10 19.53 -5.30
CA LYS A 385 -1.80 18.93 -3.99
C LYS A 385 -2.76 19.48 -2.93
N THR A 386 -3.14 18.63 -1.99
CA THR A 386 -4.06 18.94 -0.88
C THR A 386 -3.44 18.62 0.47
N TRP A 387 -3.75 19.45 1.47
CA TRP A 387 -3.43 19.18 2.86
C TRP A 387 -4.48 18.23 3.45
N GLU A 388 -4.13 16.95 3.55
CA GLU A 388 -4.99 15.91 4.10
C GLU A 388 -4.31 15.28 5.32
N GLY A 389 -5.09 14.97 6.36
CA GLY A 389 -4.56 14.40 7.60
C GLY A 389 -3.56 15.32 8.31
N THR A 390 -2.54 14.76 8.97
CA THR A 390 -1.54 15.53 9.72
C THR A 390 -0.31 15.82 8.87
N ASN A 391 0.06 17.09 8.73
CA ASN A 391 1.17 17.54 7.90
C ASN A 391 2.17 18.34 8.75
N LEU A 392 3.42 17.89 8.81
CA LEU A 392 4.53 18.52 9.54
C LEU A 392 5.41 19.28 8.54
N ILE A 393 5.46 20.61 8.67
CA ILE A 393 5.99 21.50 7.64
C ILE A 393 7.17 22.33 8.17
N PRO A 394 8.42 21.92 7.92
CA PRO A 394 9.56 22.79 8.14
C PRO A 394 9.55 23.95 7.14
N ARG A 395 9.49 25.19 7.63
CA ARG A 395 9.31 26.40 6.81
C ARG A 395 10.60 27.19 6.58
N ARG A 396 11.62 26.99 7.42
CA ARG A 396 12.89 27.74 7.37
C ARG A 396 14.07 26.89 6.96
N THR A 397 15.25 27.49 6.89
CA THR A 397 16.52 26.75 6.90
C THR A 397 16.69 26.05 8.24
N GLY A 398 16.81 24.74 8.24
CA GLY A 398 17.03 23.97 9.45
C GLY A 398 18.39 24.22 10.07
N THR A 399 18.44 24.19 11.40
CA THR A 399 19.68 24.25 12.15
C THR A 399 20.49 23.00 11.87
N ARG A 400 21.77 23.16 11.50
CA ARG A 400 22.69 22.06 11.23
C ARG A 400 23.36 21.60 12.52
N ASP A 401 22.59 20.98 13.40
CA ASP A 401 22.98 20.54 14.74
C ASP A 401 23.30 19.04 14.84
N TYR A 402 22.99 18.26 13.80
CA TYR A 402 23.19 16.81 13.81
C TYR A 402 24.47 16.40 13.08
N THR A 403 25.18 15.42 13.61
CA THR A 403 26.37 14.83 12.95
C THR A 403 26.41 13.32 13.15
N ALA A 404 26.97 12.59 12.18
CA ALA A 404 27.29 11.17 12.34
C ALA A 404 28.66 10.86 11.73
N ARG A 405 29.60 10.45 12.58
CA ARG A 405 30.98 10.14 12.16
C ARG A 405 31.07 8.72 11.59
N GLY A 406 31.89 8.52 10.55
CA GLY A 406 32.24 7.19 10.05
C GLY A 406 31.38 6.67 8.90
N ILE A 407 30.37 7.43 8.47
CA ILE A 407 29.60 7.17 7.25
C ILE A 407 30.20 8.01 6.12
N THR A 408 31.09 7.40 5.32
CA THR A 408 31.72 8.06 4.18
C THR A 408 31.01 7.70 2.87
N SER A 409 31.36 8.39 1.79
CA SER A 409 30.94 8.02 0.43
C SER A 409 31.54 6.70 -0.06
N CYS A 410 32.43 6.09 0.72
CA CYS A 410 33.16 4.88 0.33
C CYS A 410 33.93 5.06 -1.00
N GLU A 411 34.43 6.26 -1.31
CA GLU A 411 35.05 6.57 -2.61
C GLU A 411 36.13 5.56 -2.99
N LEU A 412 37.12 5.35 -2.12
CA LEU A 412 38.20 4.38 -2.35
C LEU A 412 37.79 2.94 -2.07
N SER A 413 36.59 2.74 -1.50
CA SER A 413 36.04 1.43 -1.12
C SER A 413 35.02 0.88 -2.11
N GLY A 414 34.70 1.63 -3.18
CA GLY A 414 33.80 1.21 -4.26
C GLY A 414 32.38 1.77 -4.18
N GLY A 415 32.12 2.79 -3.37
CA GLY A 415 30.81 3.44 -3.19
C GLY A 415 30.36 4.36 -4.32
N TRP A 416 30.92 4.21 -5.52
CA TRP A 416 30.57 5.01 -6.69
C TRP A 416 30.70 4.24 -7.99
N ARG A 417 30.02 4.69 -9.05
CA ARG A 417 30.08 4.13 -10.41
C ARG A 417 30.16 5.21 -11.47
N ASN A 418 30.99 4.99 -12.50
CA ASN A 418 30.98 5.82 -13.69
C ASN A 418 29.74 5.53 -14.51
N SER A 419 29.12 6.56 -15.08
CA SER A 419 28.14 6.38 -16.15
C SER A 419 28.80 5.70 -17.35
N LEU A 420 28.18 4.63 -17.82
CA LEU A 420 28.56 3.90 -19.04
C LEU A 420 28.32 4.73 -20.30
N ASP A 421 27.34 5.63 -20.27
CA ASP A 421 26.92 6.39 -21.47
C ASP A 421 27.39 7.85 -21.45
N THR A 422 27.87 8.35 -20.30
CA THR A 422 28.27 9.75 -20.13
C THR A 422 29.64 9.85 -19.44
N PRO A 423 30.73 9.98 -20.21
CA PRO A 423 32.08 10.09 -19.66
C PRO A 423 32.20 11.20 -18.60
N GLY A 424 32.80 10.89 -17.46
CA GLY A 424 33.01 11.82 -16.36
C GLY A 424 31.82 12.03 -15.42
N ARG A 425 30.64 11.48 -15.73
CA ARG A 425 29.48 11.49 -14.81
C ARG A 425 29.57 10.31 -13.84
N VAL A 426 29.30 10.57 -12.55
CA VAL A 426 29.51 9.59 -11.47
C VAL A 426 28.28 9.49 -10.57
N PHE A 427 27.89 8.26 -10.25
CA PHE A 427 26.89 7.93 -9.23
C PHE A 427 27.61 7.65 -7.92
N LYS A 428 27.44 8.47 -6.88
CA LYS A 428 28.25 8.39 -5.65
C LYS A 428 27.36 8.36 -4.41
N LEU A 429 27.64 7.44 -3.50
CA LEU A 429 27.00 7.39 -2.19
C LEU A 429 27.17 8.71 -1.44
N LEU A 430 26.10 9.19 -0.81
CA LEU A 430 26.16 10.39 0.03
C LEU A 430 27.14 10.22 1.19
N SER A 431 27.94 11.23 1.51
CA SER A 431 28.84 11.23 2.68
C SER A 431 28.27 12.06 3.81
N PHE A 432 28.44 11.57 5.04
CA PHE A 432 28.14 12.30 6.27
C PHE A 432 29.43 12.88 6.87
N MET A 433 30.54 12.81 6.13
CA MET A 433 31.83 13.41 6.47
C MET A 433 32.14 14.56 5.50
N ASN A 434 32.85 15.57 5.98
CA ASN A 434 33.47 16.57 5.13
C ASN A 434 34.75 16.00 4.48
N ARG A 435 35.17 16.60 3.37
CA ARG A 435 36.41 16.22 2.64
C ARG A 435 37.60 17.05 3.10
N ASP A 436 37.81 17.14 4.41
CA ASP A 436 38.76 18.06 5.05
C ASP A 436 39.83 17.33 5.90
N ALA A 437 39.97 16.01 5.75
CA ALA A 437 41.07 15.29 6.39
C ALA A 437 42.43 15.83 5.91
N SER A 438 43.38 15.91 6.84
CA SER A 438 44.77 16.32 6.57
C SER A 438 45.75 15.24 7.05
N VAL A 439 47.06 15.52 6.97
CA VAL A 439 48.09 14.62 7.54
C VAL A 439 47.97 14.55 9.07
N ALA A 440 47.49 15.62 9.71
CA ALA A 440 47.47 15.76 11.15
C ALA A 440 46.07 15.61 11.77
N THR A 441 44.99 15.67 10.97
CA THR A 441 43.61 15.71 11.45
C THR A 441 42.69 14.78 10.66
N PRO A 442 41.78 14.03 11.33
CA PRO A 442 40.71 13.33 10.63
C PRO A 442 39.75 14.31 9.96
N ALA A 443 38.94 13.81 9.03
CA ALA A 443 37.79 14.51 8.50
C ALA A 443 36.80 14.87 9.61
N THR A 444 36.20 16.05 9.51
CA THR A 444 35.13 16.47 10.40
C THR A 444 33.80 15.85 9.96
N PRO A 445 32.94 15.38 10.89
CA PRO A 445 31.58 15.01 10.57
C PRO A 445 30.83 16.21 9.96
N ARG A 446 30.03 15.96 8.94
CA ARG A 446 29.20 16.99 8.32
C ARG A 446 28.07 17.36 9.28
N ALA A 447 27.95 18.66 9.56
CA ALA A 447 26.80 19.22 10.24
C ALA A 447 25.59 19.22 9.30
N MET A 448 24.50 18.58 9.73
CA MET A 448 23.28 18.38 8.94
C MET A 448 22.06 18.88 9.70
N SER A 449 21.10 19.38 8.95
CA SER A 449 19.77 19.73 9.46
C SER A 449 18.83 18.55 9.31
N VAL A 450 18.40 17.97 10.44
CA VAL A 450 17.54 16.79 10.47
C VAL A 450 16.22 17.17 11.13
N PHE A 451 15.11 17.03 10.42
CA PHE A 451 13.81 17.45 10.92
C PHE A 451 13.29 16.56 12.05
N ILE A 452 13.37 15.23 11.92
CA ILE A 452 13.08 14.29 13.01
C ILE A 452 14.29 13.39 13.22
N ALA A 453 14.87 13.41 14.43
CA ALA A 453 16.07 12.67 14.79
C ALA A 453 15.98 12.16 16.24
N PRO A 454 16.80 11.20 16.69
CA PRO A 454 16.81 10.82 18.09
C PRO A 454 17.46 11.92 18.95
N LYS A 455 17.04 12.04 20.23
CA LYS A 455 17.69 12.89 21.24
C LYS A 455 19.13 12.46 21.50
N GLU A 456 19.31 11.16 21.65
CA GLU A 456 20.58 10.49 21.89
C GLU A 456 20.62 9.22 21.04
N ARG A 457 21.78 8.77 20.56
CA ARG A 457 21.89 7.51 19.82
C ARG A 457 21.60 6.31 20.74
N GLY A 458 21.12 5.20 20.21
CA GLY A 458 20.86 3.98 21.00
C GLY A 458 19.46 3.94 21.62
N GLN A 459 18.46 4.58 21.00
CA GLN A 459 17.08 4.51 21.49
C GLN A 459 16.48 3.13 21.25
N ASP A 460 15.64 2.68 22.18
CA ASP A 460 14.86 1.45 22.01
C ASP A 460 13.39 1.79 21.85
N LYS A 461 12.79 1.26 20.79
CA LYS A 461 11.35 1.29 20.49
C LYS A 461 10.83 2.72 20.30
N GLY A 462 10.01 2.92 19.28
CA GLY A 462 9.41 4.23 19.02
C GLY A 462 8.62 4.20 17.74
N ALA A 463 7.93 5.30 17.42
CA ALA A 463 7.26 5.37 16.14
C ALA A 463 7.01 6.80 15.64
N VAL A 464 6.96 6.93 14.31
CA VAL A 464 6.31 8.04 13.62
C VAL A 464 5.25 7.41 12.72
N GLU A 465 3.99 7.73 12.97
CA GLU A 465 2.86 7.09 12.29
C GLU A 465 1.87 8.11 11.71
N ALA A 466 1.27 7.77 10.57
CA ALA A 466 0.09 8.42 10.02
C ALA A 466 0.24 9.94 9.81
N CYS A 467 1.31 10.38 9.14
CA CYS A 467 1.54 11.79 8.85
C CYS A 467 2.29 12.02 7.52
N ARG A 468 2.24 13.27 7.06
CA ARG A 468 3.09 13.76 5.96
C ARG A 468 4.16 14.69 6.51
N ILE A 469 5.37 14.59 5.98
CA ILE A 469 6.48 15.51 6.25
C ILE A 469 6.89 16.13 4.92
N VAL A 470 6.81 17.46 4.80
CA VAL A 470 7.13 18.14 3.54
C VAL A 470 7.60 19.57 3.80
N PRO A 471 8.76 19.99 3.26
CA PRO A 471 9.26 21.33 3.45
C PRO A 471 8.35 22.35 2.78
N TRP A 472 8.32 23.56 3.32
CA TRP A 472 7.58 24.67 2.72
C TRP A 472 8.20 25.07 1.38
N ILE A 473 7.37 25.39 0.40
CA ILE A 473 7.80 25.97 -0.88
C ILE A 473 6.88 27.11 -1.31
N GLY A 474 7.41 28.12 -2.00
CA GLY A 474 6.61 29.20 -2.56
C GLY A 474 5.86 30.03 -1.52
N ALA A 475 4.72 30.59 -1.93
CA ALA A 475 3.96 31.58 -1.14
C ALA A 475 2.95 30.98 -0.15
N ASP A 476 2.43 29.79 -0.43
CA ASP A 476 1.37 29.10 0.34
C ASP A 476 1.79 27.71 0.82
N GLY A 477 3.04 27.31 0.59
CA GLY A 477 3.59 26.04 1.03
C GLY A 477 3.21 24.84 0.18
N ILE A 478 2.34 25.00 -0.84
CA ILE A 478 1.77 23.86 -1.57
C ILE A 478 1.58 24.05 -3.08
N SER A 479 1.15 25.23 -3.55
CA SER A 479 0.80 25.43 -4.96
C SER A 479 1.98 25.24 -5.91
N THR A 480 3.17 25.63 -5.48
CA THR A 480 4.40 25.49 -6.28
C THR A 480 4.68 24.02 -6.60
N TYR A 481 4.35 23.07 -5.71
CA TYR A 481 4.51 21.64 -6.02
C TYR A 481 3.64 21.14 -7.19
N SER A 482 2.66 21.93 -7.64
CA SER A 482 1.79 21.62 -8.79
C SER A 482 2.15 22.43 -10.05
N THR A 483 3.27 23.16 -10.03
CA THR A 483 3.66 24.10 -11.10
C THR A 483 4.82 23.53 -11.92
N GLN A 484 4.77 23.57 -13.25
CA GLN A 484 5.87 23.02 -14.09
C GLN A 484 6.98 24.04 -14.41
N SER A 485 7.10 25.13 -13.66
CA SER A 485 8.09 26.18 -13.91
C SER A 485 8.87 26.51 -12.65
N GLY A 486 10.16 26.82 -12.81
CA GLY A 486 11.05 27.23 -11.72
C GLY A 486 12.02 26.15 -11.27
N SER A 487 12.89 26.52 -10.34
CA SER A 487 13.95 25.70 -9.74
C SER A 487 13.95 25.81 -8.21
N ASP A 488 12.82 26.21 -7.62
CA ASP A 488 12.71 26.42 -6.18
C ASP A 488 12.69 25.07 -5.46
N LEU A 489 13.56 24.93 -4.48
CA LEU A 489 13.70 23.72 -3.68
C LEU A 489 13.04 23.86 -2.30
N GLY A 490 12.46 25.02 -2.01
CA GLY A 490 11.80 25.31 -0.75
C GLY A 490 12.76 25.41 0.43
N ALA A 491 12.22 25.21 1.63
CA ALA A 491 12.94 25.25 2.89
C ALA A 491 14.21 24.36 2.88
N ASP A 492 15.32 24.91 3.36
CA ASP A 492 16.63 24.26 3.30
C ASP A 492 16.83 23.30 4.48
N TRP A 493 16.48 22.02 4.26
CA TRP A 493 16.68 20.91 5.19
C TRP A 493 17.38 19.73 4.53
N ASP A 494 18.32 19.12 5.26
CA ASP A 494 19.12 18.01 4.75
C ASP A 494 18.36 16.67 4.81
N ILE A 495 17.77 16.31 5.96
CA ILE A 495 17.11 15.02 6.18
C ILE A 495 15.72 15.18 6.83
N ALA A 496 14.70 14.46 6.35
CA ALA A 496 13.36 14.52 6.92
C ALA A 496 13.22 13.70 8.21
N LEU A 497 13.54 12.41 8.12
CA LEU A 497 13.43 11.46 9.21
C LEU A 497 14.69 10.61 9.28
N LEU A 498 15.39 10.67 10.41
CA LEU A 498 16.60 9.91 10.69
C LEU A 498 16.36 8.95 11.86
N LEU A 499 16.49 7.67 11.56
CA LEU A 499 16.68 6.61 12.52
C LEU A 499 18.19 6.41 12.69
N ASP A 500 18.77 6.76 13.83
CA ASP A 500 20.20 6.55 14.12
C ASP A 500 20.33 5.60 15.31
N THR A 501 20.88 4.42 15.05
CA THR A 501 21.22 3.45 16.09
C THR A 501 20.00 3.14 16.97
N VAL A 502 18.92 2.65 16.36
CA VAL A 502 17.62 2.44 17.03
C VAL A 502 17.10 1.03 16.79
N GLU A 503 16.51 0.42 17.83
CA GLU A 503 15.92 -0.92 17.74
C GLU A 503 14.39 -0.89 17.88
N GLY A 504 13.67 -1.58 17.00
CA GLY A 504 12.22 -1.73 17.09
C GLY A 504 11.43 -0.44 16.86
N PHE A 505 11.97 0.49 16.07
CA PHE A 505 11.28 1.70 15.65
C PHE A 505 10.33 1.45 14.48
N HIS A 506 9.15 2.04 14.54
CA HIS A 506 8.10 1.87 13.53
C HIS A 506 7.92 3.17 12.73
N VAL A 507 8.02 3.09 11.41
CA VAL A 507 7.62 4.16 10.50
C VAL A 507 6.44 3.62 9.69
N SER A 508 5.23 4.08 9.98
CA SER A 508 4.02 3.45 9.43
C SER A 508 3.03 4.47 8.90
N ASP A 509 2.61 4.30 7.64
CA ASP A 509 1.75 5.26 6.94
C ASP A 509 2.35 6.69 6.99
N VAL A 510 3.64 6.81 6.64
CA VAL A 510 4.36 8.09 6.58
C VAL A 510 4.71 8.46 5.15
N GLN A 511 4.37 9.69 4.77
CA GLN A 511 4.66 10.22 3.45
C GLN A 511 5.63 11.41 3.54
N VAL A 512 6.89 11.20 3.17
CA VAL A 512 7.89 12.27 3.04
C VAL A 512 7.89 12.79 1.61
N ARG A 513 7.66 14.09 1.43
CA ARG A 513 7.64 14.76 0.12
C ARG A 513 8.51 16.00 0.11
N GLY A 514 8.74 16.53 -1.09
CA GLY A 514 9.54 17.72 -1.31
C GLY A 514 11.02 17.43 -1.50
N TYR A 515 11.82 18.49 -1.41
CA TYR A 515 13.16 18.55 -1.99
C TYR A 515 14.26 18.61 -0.93
N TRP A 516 14.34 17.54 -0.14
CA TRP A 516 15.36 17.36 0.90
C TRP A 516 16.77 17.34 0.31
N ARG A 517 17.70 18.09 0.93
CA ARG A 517 19.05 18.30 0.35
C ARG A 517 19.94 17.07 0.40
N MET A 518 19.63 16.11 1.27
CA MET A 518 20.33 14.85 1.38
C MET A 518 19.37 13.67 1.25
N ILE A 519 18.52 13.40 2.25
CA ILE A 519 17.76 12.14 2.31
C ILE A 519 16.33 12.38 2.79
N GLY A 520 15.34 11.74 2.17
CA GLY A 520 13.98 11.72 2.70
C GLY A 520 13.91 10.94 4.03
N ILE A 521 14.06 9.62 3.97
CA ILE A 521 14.11 8.75 5.17
C ILE A 521 15.45 8.03 5.24
N ALA A 522 16.16 8.16 6.35
CA ALA A 522 17.44 7.52 6.58
C ALA A 522 17.40 6.60 7.79
N GLU A 523 17.93 5.39 7.66
CA GLU A 523 18.27 4.50 8.78
C GLU A 523 19.79 4.33 8.82
N VAL A 524 20.43 4.71 9.92
CA VAL A 524 21.89 4.73 10.04
C VAL A 524 22.39 4.00 11.28
N SER A 525 23.60 3.45 11.16
CA SER A 525 24.34 2.78 12.23
C SER A 525 25.83 3.11 12.07
N PRO A 526 26.27 4.35 12.39
CA PRO A 526 27.60 4.88 12.06
C PRO A 526 28.79 4.20 12.74
N ASP A 527 28.58 3.43 13.81
CA ASP A 527 29.51 2.53 14.53
C ASP A 527 30.95 3.02 14.80
N PHE A 528 31.16 4.35 14.81
CA PHE A 528 32.49 4.97 14.95
C PHE A 528 32.73 5.66 16.29
N GLU A 529 31.72 6.29 16.88
CA GLU A 529 31.86 7.00 18.16
C GLU A 529 31.42 6.12 19.33
N ASP A 530 30.41 5.28 19.10
CA ASP A 530 29.82 4.37 20.07
C ASP A 530 29.45 3.03 19.43
N TRP A 531 29.18 2.04 20.28
CA TRP A 531 28.65 0.74 19.85
C TRP A 531 27.25 0.94 19.23
N SER A 532 27.08 0.56 17.96
CA SER A 532 25.85 0.85 17.21
C SER A 532 25.07 -0.41 16.81
N ARG A 533 23.76 -0.37 16.99
CA ARG A 533 22.79 -1.43 16.69
C ARG A 533 21.52 -0.80 16.09
N SER A 534 21.10 -1.30 14.93
CA SER A 534 19.84 -0.90 14.27
C SER A 534 19.08 -2.15 13.86
N GLU A 535 18.19 -2.64 14.71
CA GLU A 535 17.56 -3.96 14.55
C GLU A 535 16.04 -3.91 14.66
N ALA A 536 15.36 -4.82 13.97
CA ALA A 536 13.91 -5.01 14.06
C ALA A 536 13.08 -3.73 13.78
N ASN A 537 13.65 -2.74 13.11
CA ASN A 537 12.93 -1.56 12.65
C ASN A 537 11.95 -1.96 11.53
N ILE A 538 10.76 -1.38 11.54
CA ILE A 538 9.69 -1.75 10.62
C ILE A 538 9.17 -0.49 9.92
N PHE A 539 9.23 -0.50 8.59
CA PHE A 539 8.65 0.51 7.73
C PHE A 539 7.43 -0.09 7.03
N ILE A 540 6.27 0.55 7.13
CA ILE A 540 5.00 0.06 6.55
C ILE A 540 4.35 1.20 5.77
N ASN A 541 3.94 0.93 4.52
CA ASN A 541 3.21 1.87 3.65
C ASN A 541 3.85 3.27 3.61
N SER A 542 5.18 3.32 3.72
CA SER A 542 5.90 4.59 3.88
C SER A 542 6.63 4.93 2.59
N SER A 543 6.59 6.19 2.18
CA SER A 543 7.21 6.64 0.94
C SER A 543 7.98 7.93 1.11
N ALA A 544 9.10 8.09 0.41
CA ALA A 544 9.96 9.25 0.58
C ALA A 544 10.56 9.75 -0.74
N THR A 545 10.63 11.08 -0.87
CA THR A 545 11.43 11.79 -1.88
C THR A 545 12.58 12.54 -1.20
N GLY A 546 13.64 12.81 -1.96
CA GLY A 546 14.79 13.61 -1.54
C GLY A 546 15.87 13.56 -2.61
N PHE A 547 17.04 14.17 -2.38
CA PHE A 547 18.19 13.89 -3.23
C PHE A 547 18.50 12.37 -3.24
N VAL A 548 18.32 11.73 -2.09
CA VAL A 548 18.08 10.30 -1.98
C VAL A 548 16.72 10.08 -1.32
N GLY A 549 15.85 9.26 -1.91
CA GLY A 549 14.52 8.97 -1.34
C GLY A 549 14.62 8.29 0.01
N MET A 550 15.23 7.10 0.03
CA MET A 550 15.48 6.35 1.26
C MET A 550 16.95 5.88 1.31
N ALA A 551 17.55 5.85 2.50
CA ALA A 551 18.93 5.38 2.66
C ALA A 551 19.11 4.50 3.89
N ILE A 552 19.93 3.45 3.76
CA ILE A 552 20.37 2.60 4.88
C ILE A 552 21.90 2.64 4.92
N ARG A 553 22.48 3.24 5.97
CA ARG A 553 23.93 3.54 5.99
C ARG A 553 24.63 3.11 7.28
N SER A 554 25.79 2.47 7.16
CA SER A 554 26.66 2.11 8.28
C SER A 554 28.10 2.52 8.01
N GLY A 555 28.98 2.18 8.95
CA GLY A 555 30.41 2.35 8.82
C GLY A 555 31.02 1.79 7.54
N SER A 556 32.02 2.52 7.05
CA SER A 556 32.80 2.13 5.88
C SER A 556 33.76 0.97 6.20
N GLN A 557 34.05 0.16 5.18
CA GLN A 557 35.06 -0.89 5.24
C GLN A 557 36.20 -0.56 4.28
N TYR A 558 37.44 -0.83 4.66
CA TYR A 558 38.65 -0.46 3.93
C TYR A 558 39.48 -1.71 3.61
N LYS A 559 40.03 -1.77 2.39
CA LYS A 559 40.96 -2.84 1.98
C LYS A 559 42.35 -2.58 2.53
N ILE A 560 42.92 -3.56 3.20
CA ILE A 560 44.30 -3.48 3.71
C ILE A 560 45.26 -3.70 2.55
N GLN A 561 46.18 -2.76 2.35
CA GLN A 561 47.21 -2.82 1.30
C GLN A 561 48.49 -3.49 1.78
N ALA A 562 48.84 -3.30 3.06
CA ALA A 562 50.03 -3.89 3.66
C ALA A 562 49.87 -4.02 5.18
N THR A 563 50.59 -4.98 5.74
CA THR A 563 50.72 -5.18 7.19
C THR A 563 52.18 -5.43 7.52
N SER A 564 52.61 -5.10 8.74
CA SER A 564 53.91 -5.52 9.26
C SER A 564 53.81 -5.89 10.74
N TRP A 565 54.66 -6.81 11.17
CA TRP A 565 54.81 -7.21 12.56
C TRP A 565 56.28 -7.47 12.87
N ASN A 566 56.79 -6.88 13.94
CA ASN A 566 58.19 -7.07 14.35
C ASN A 566 58.36 -7.92 15.62
N GLY A 567 57.29 -8.60 16.08
CA GLY A 567 57.28 -9.38 17.31
C GLY A 567 56.79 -8.61 18.55
N SER A 568 56.62 -7.29 18.47
CA SER A 568 56.13 -6.48 19.60
C SER A 568 55.19 -5.36 19.19
N THR A 569 55.29 -4.87 17.97
CA THR A 569 54.41 -3.83 17.41
C THR A 569 54.18 -4.06 15.93
N GLY A 570 53.02 -3.62 15.43
CA GLY A 570 52.62 -3.79 14.05
C GLY A 570 52.18 -2.50 13.36
N THR A 571 52.03 -2.59 12.05
CA THR A 571 51.41 -1.56 11.22
C THR A 571 50.34 -2.13 10.29
N VAL A 572 49.33 -1.31 9.99
CA VAL A 572 48.32 -1.59 8.95
C VAL A 572 48.27 -0.39 8.01
N THR A 573 48.26 -0.66 6.70
CA THR A 573 48.21 0.37 5.66
C THR A 573 46.90 0.24 4.88
N ILE A 574 46.17 1.34 4.76
CA ILE A 574 44.97 1.48 3.90
C ILE A 574 45.17 2.68 2.96
N PRO A 575 44.35 2.83 1.90
CA PRO A 575 44.34 4.03 1.09
C PRO A 575 43.92 5.26 1.92
N TRP A 576 44.58 6.40 1.68
CA TRP A 576 44.22 7.66 2.31
C TRP A 576 43.07 8.33 1.54
N ASP A 577 42.00 8.69 2.26
CA ASP A 577 40.83 9.41 1.73
C ASP A 577 40.71 10.79 2.41
N ALA A 578 40.23 11.79 1.67
CA ALA A 578 39.90 13.10 2.23
C ALA A 578 38.73 13.05 3.22
N GLU A 579 37.91 11.99 3.18
CA GLU A 579 36.81 11.72 4.14
C GLU A 579 37.26 10.84 5.32
N ASN A 580 38.57 10.62 5.50
CA ASN A 580 39.12 9.71 6.51
C ASN A 580 38.69 10.07 7.96
N PRO A 581 37.92 9.20 8.66
CA PRO A 581 37.40 9.52 10.00
C PRO A 581 38.39 9.23 11.15
N PHE A 582 39.50 8.53 10.90
CA PHE A 582 40.40 8.00 11.93
C PHE A 582 41.30 9.08 12.59
N PRO A 583 41.27 9.23 13.93
CA PRO A 583 42.13 10.16 14.66
C PRO A 583 43.62 9.93 14.40
N SER A 584 44.40 11.00 14.35
CA SER A 584 45.83 10.95 14.03
C SER A 584 46.72 10.46 15.17
N THR A 585 46.25 10.54 16.42
CA THR A 585 46.95 10.11 17.63
C THR A 585 45.98 9.38 18.53
N GLY A 586 46.31 8.12 18.88
CA GLY A 586 45.48 7.26 19.72
C GLY A 586 44.14 6.91 19.08
N GLY A 587 43.84 5.62 18.96
CA GLY A 587 42.54 5.18 18.49
C GLY A 587 42.40 3.68 18.43
N GLN A 588 41.24 3.24 17.93
CA GLN A 588 40.92 1.83 17.74
C GLN A 588 40.52 1.59 16.27
N ILE A 589 40.73 0.37 15.80
CA ILE A 589 40.27 -0.14 14.51
C ILE A 589 39.77 -1.58 14.71
N SER A 590 38.91 -2.06 13.82
CA SER A 590 38.51 -3.47 13.80
C SER A 590 39.14 -4.19 12.61
N LEU A 591 39.94 -5.21 12.89
CA LEU A 591 40.59 -6.08 11.90
C LEU A 591 39.85 -7.42 11.82
N ILE A 592 39.67 -7.96 10.61
CA ILE A 592 38.79 -9.12 10.37
C ILE A 592 39.15 -10.38 11.19
N ASN A 593 40.44 -10.69 11.32
CA ASN A 593 40.96 -11.86 12.01
C ASN A 593 41.53 -11.54 13.41
N SER A 594 41.90 -10.28 13.66
CA SER A 594 42.52 -9.87 14.93
C SER A 594 41.57 -9.13 15.88
N GLY A 595 40.32 -8.85 15.47
CA GLY A 595 39.32 -8.18 16.30
C GLY A 595 39.59 -6.69 16.51
N TYR A 596 39.23 -6.17 17.69
CA TYR A 596 39.45 -4.76 18.04
C TYR A 596 40.90 -4.51 18.46
N VAL A 597 41.55 -3.57 17.80
CA VAL A 597 42.98 -3.27 17.99
C VAL A 597 43.19 -1.78 18.17
N THR A 598 44.02 -1.42 19.15
CA THR A 598 44.43 -0.03 19.35
C THR A 598 45.69 0.31 18.54
N TYR A 599 45.77 1.53 18.06
CA TYR A 599 46.96 2.10 17.42
C TYR A 599 47.41 3.37 18.16
N THR A 600 48.70 3.70 18.09
CA THR A 600 49.25 4.88 18.78
C THR A 600 49.20 6.13 17.92
N SER A 601 49.39 6.01 16.61
CA SER A 601 49.29 7.12 15.66
C SER A 601 48.94 6.66 14.25
N THR A 602 48.47 7.59 13.42
CA THR A 602 48.42 7.40 11.97
C THR A 602 49.38 8.35 11.27
N THR A 603 50.02 7.89 10.20
CA THR A 603 50.87 8.73 9.35
C THR A 603 50.46 8.60 7.89
N ARG A 604 50.44 9.71 7.15
CA ARG A 604 50.24 9.68 5.70
C ARG A 604 51.57 9.36 5.00
N SER A 605 51.57 8.36 4.14
CA SER A 605 52.70 7.98 3.29
C SER A 605 52.24 7.87 1.84
N GLY A 606 52.51 8.91 1.04
CA GLY A 606 51.98 9.04 -0.32
C GLY A 606 50.44 9.00 -0.36
N SER A 607 49.90 8.04 -1.10
CA SER A 607 48.45 7.79 -1.23
C SER A 607 47.85 6.92 -0.13
N ASN A 608 48.63 6.61 0.92
CA ASN A 608 48.23 5.65 1.95
C ASN A 608 48.19 6.30 3.35
N LEU A 609 47.32 5.76 4.20
CA LEU A 609 47.25 6.01 5.64
C LEU A 609 47.81 4.78 6.36
N VAL A 610 48.83 4.99 7.20
CA VAL A 610 49.50 3.94 7.96
C VAL A 610 49.13 4.07 9.43
N PHE A 611 48.50 3.05 10.01
CA PHE A 611 48.29 2.92 11.45
C PHE A 611 49.55 2.32 12.08
N ASN A 612 50.10 2.97 13.10
CA ASN A 612 51.34 2.60 13.76
C ASN A 612 51.08 2.17 15.22
N GLY A 613 51.98 1.37 15.77
CA GLY A 613 51.94 1.04 17.19
C GLY A 613 50.85 0.04 17.57
N LEU A 614 50.45 -0.84 16.65
CA LEU A 614 49.46 -1.87 16.95
C LEU A 614 50.04 -2.87 17.96
N THR A 615 49.24 -3.25 18.96
CA THR A 615 49.64 -4.16 20.05
C THR A 615 49.46 -5.64 19.72
N VAL A 616 48.87 -5.96 18.58
CA VAL A 616 48.64 -7.32 18.09
C VAL A 616 49.18 -7.47 16.67
N ASP A 617 49.53 -8.70 16.30
CA ASP A 617 49.97 -9.04 14.94
C ASP A 617 48.83 -8.79 13.93
N PRO A 618 49.00 -7.84 12.99
CA PRO A 618 47.99 -7.57 11.97
C PRO A 618 48.13 -8.48 10.75
N THR A 619 49.17 -9.33 10.65
CA THR A 619 49.39 -10.17 9.46
C THR A 619 48.22 -11.12 9.21
N GLY A 620 47.91 -11.34 7.93
CA GLY A 620 46.76 -12.17 7.51
C GLY A 620 45.40 -11.47 7.52
N ASN A 621 45.30 -10.20 7.93
CA ASN A 621 44.06 -9.41 7.78
C ASN A 621 43.95 -8.79 6.39
N SER A 622 42.78 -8.88 5.77
CA SER A 622 42.50 -8.30 4.45
C SER A 622 41.64 -7.02 4.48
N LEU A 623 40.93 -6.78 5.59
CA LEU A 623 39.96 -5.70 5.75
C LEU A 623 40.10 -5.02 7.10
N LEU A 624 39.95 -3.69 7.10
CA LEU A 624 39.84 -2.82 8.25
C LEU A 624 38.44 -2.21 8.29
N ARG A 625 37.87 -2.08 9.49
CA ARG A 625 36.53 -1.55 9.74
C ARG A 625 36.54 -0.53 10.89
N ASN A 626 35.41 0.14 11.06
CA ASN A 626 35.17 1.10 12.14
C ASN A 626 35.44 0.51 13.55
N PRO A 627 35.86 1.37 14.51
CA PRO A 627 36.38 0.97 15.82
C PRO A 627 35.38 0.22 16.68
N TYR A 628 34.13 0.68 16.80
CA TYR A 628 33.17 0.13 17.75
C TYR A 628 32.13 -0.73 17.06
N ARG A 629 32.52 -1.43 15.99
CA ARG A 629 31.64 -2.28 15.18
C ARG A 629 30.60 -3.01 16.05
N GLY A 630 29.33 -2.67 15.89
CA GLY A 630 28.25 -3.32 16.63
C GLY A 630 27.67 -4.55 15.95
N THR A 631 26.47 -4.95 16.36
CA THR A 631 25.71 -5.97 15.63
C THR A 631 25.15 -5.44 14.31
N GLY A 632 25.14 -4.11 14.16
CA GLY A 632 24.77 -3.35 12.96
C GLY A 632 23.30 -3.54 12.63
N PHE A 633 23.02 -3.79 11.36
CA PHE A 633 21.66 -4.06 10.90
C PHE A 633 21.27 -5.53 10.98
N SER A 634 20.07 -5.81 11.50
CA SER A 634 19.46 -7.14 11.47
C SER A 634 17.94 -7.12 11.59
N THR A 635 17.26 -8.07 10.94
CA THR A 635 15.81 -8.35 11.11
C THR A 635 14.85 -7.19 10.84
N GLY A 636 15.31 -6.10 10.24
CA GLY A 636 14.44 -4.99 9.81
C GLY A 636 13.58 -5.34 8.59
N ALA A 637 12.44 -4.68 8.45
CA ALA A 637 11.48 -4.94 7.38
C ALA A 637 10.94 -3.65 6.75
N PHE A 638 10.85 -3.62 5.42
CA PHE A 638 10.20 -2.57 4.64
C PHE A 638 9.02 -3.18 3.90
N ILE A 639 7.79 -2.75 4.18
CA ILE A 639 6.56 -3.39 3.70
C ILE A 639 5.74 -2.33 2.95
N ASN A 640 5.48 -2.55 1.66
CA ASN A 640 4.77 -1.59 0.79
C ASN A 640 5.40 -0.19 0.80
N CYS A 641 6.73 -0.12 0.90
CA CYS A 641 7.44 1.15 0.92
C CYS A 641 7.87 1.59 -0.49
N GLU A 642 7.97 2.91 -0.69
CA GLU A 642 8.38 3.49 -1.97
C GLU A 642 9.51 4.52 -1.78
N ALA A 643 10.65 4.27 -2.41
CA ALA A 643 11.81 5.15 -2.38
C ALA A 643 11.94 5.89 -3.72
N TRP A 644 11.67 7.19 -3.72
CA TRP A 644 11.67 8.02 -4.92
C TRP A 644 12.87 8.96 -4.93
N ALA A 645 13.51 9.09 -6.08
CA ALA A 645 14.45 10.17 -6.35
C ALA A 645 13.76 11.56 -6.22
N LEU A 646 14.48 12.65 -6.50
CA LEU A 646 14.02 14.00 -6.16
C LEU A 646 12.70 14.39 -6.85
N TRP A 647 12.49 13.98 -8.11
CA TRP A 647 11.28 14.20 -8.91
C TRP A 647 10.72 15.62 -8.77
N HIS A 648 11.54 16.60 -9.13
CA HIS A 648 11.20 18.01 -9.00
C HIS A 648 9.96 18.39 -9.83
N HIS A 649 9.06 19.21 -9.28
CA HIS A 649 7.82 19.68 -9.92
C HIS A 649 8.01 20.24 -11.34
N SER A 650 9.12 20.92 -11.63
CA SER A 650 9.41 21.44 -12.97
C SER A 650 9.93 20.41 -13.98
N GLY A 651 10.20 19.17 -13.54
CA GLY A 651 10.84 18.13 -14.36
C GLY A 651 12.36 18.28 -14.52
N GLN A 652 12.95 19.34 -13.96
CA GLN A 652 14.41 19.51 -13.91
C GLN A 652 15.07 18.40 -13.08
N LYS A 653 16.22 17.93 -13.56
CA LYS A 653 17.03 16.92 -12.87
C LYS A 653 17.82 17.53 -11.72
N ALA A 654 18.22 16.72 -10.75
CA ALA A 654 18.95 17.18 -9.58
C ALA A 654 20.19 18.03 -9.94
N GLU A 655 20.97 17.62 -10.93
CA GLU A 655 22.17 18.37 -11.36
C GLU A 655 21.82 19.78 -11.89
N ALA A 656 20.70 19.92 -12.61
CA ALA A 656 20.22 21.22 -13.10
C ALA A 656 19.71 22.13 -11.97
N LEU A 657 19.40 21.54 -10.81
CA LEU A 657 18.95 22.20 -9.59
C LEU A 657 20.11 22.48 -8.62
N GLY A 658 21.36 22.19 -9.03
CA GLY A 658 22.58 22.48 -8.25
C GLY A 658 23.04 21.35 -7.32
N PHE A 659 22.48 20.15 -7.44
CA PHE A 659 22.97 18.97 -6.71
C PHE A 659 24.25 18.40 -7.33
N PRO A 660 25.09 17.70 -6.55
CA PRO A 660 26.42 17.25 -6.99
C PRO A 660 26.42 16.07 -7.98
N GLY A 661 25.24 15.52 -8.30
CA GLY A 661 25.05 14.39 -9.20
C GLY A 661 23.56 14.12 -9.40
N PRO A 662 23.18 13.05 -10.11
CA PRO A 662 21.78 12.65 -10.20
C PRO A 662 21.23 12.27 -8.83
N SER A 663 19.93 12.50 -8.64
CA SER A 663 19.24 12.02 -7.45
C SER A 663 19.01 10.51 -7.53
N GLU A 664 18.85 9.86 -6.37
CA GLU A 664 18.71 8.40 -6.30
C GLU A 664 17.43 7.99 -5.55
N GLY A 665 16.82 6.88 -5.95
CA GLY A 665 15.67 6.33 -5.24
C GLY A 665 16.08 5.77 -3.88
N PHE A 666 16.95 4.76 -3.90
CA PHE A 666 17.33 4.00 -2.71
C PHE A 666 18.84 3.75 -2.62
N GLN A 667 19.48 4.16 -1.52
CA GLN A 667 20.90 3.91 -1.24
C GLN A 667 21.13 2.97 -0.08
N VAL A 668 22.06 2.03 -0.22
CA VAL A 668 22.44 1.11 0.84
C VAL A 668 23.96 0.95 0.90
N SER A 669 24.57 1.22 2.06
CA SER A 669 25.98 0.94 2.27
C SER A 669 26.43 0.88 3.71
N GLY A 670 27.19 -0.16 4.05
CA GLY A 670 28.04 -0.19 5.26
C GLY A 670 28.12 -1.57 5.90
N PHE A 671 28.96 -1.74 6.91
CA PHE A 671 29.16 -3.03 7.57
C PHE A 671 29.12 -2.90 9.10
N PRO A 672 28.42 -3.80 9.84
CA PRO A 672 27.68 -4.96 9.34
C PRO A 672 26.25 -4.64 8.94
N MET A 673 25.83 -5.15 7.78
CA MET A 673 24.47 -4.94 7.27
C MET A 673 23.89 -6.25 6.77
N ARG A 674 22.97 -6.84 7.56
CA ARG A 674 22.50 -8.22 7.39
C ARG A 674 20.98 -8.31 7.54
N GLY A 675 20.33 -9.23 6.83
CA GLY A 675 18.99 -9.72 7.15
C GLY A 675 17.88 -8.68 7.10
N LEU A 676 18.00 -7.68 6.21
CA LEU A 676 16.92 -6.75 5.91
C LEU A 676 16.00 -7.34 4.84
N ASN A 677 14.70 -7.22 5.06
CA ASN A 677 13.68 -7.81 4.19
C ASN A 677 12.76 -6.72 3.64
N PHE A 678 12.56 -6.75 2.33
CA PHE A 678 11.75 -5.78 1.59
C PHE A 678 10.57 -6.53 1.00
N PHE A 679 9.35 -6.22 1.41
CA PHE A 679 8.11 -6.83 0.94
C PHE A 679 7.34 -5.81 0.12
N ASN A 680 7.14 -6.10 -1.17
CA ASN A 680 6.47 -5.18 -2.10
C ASN A 680 7.07 -3.77 -2.08
N PHE A 681 8.41 -3.68 -2.07
CA PHE A 681 9.15 -2.43 -2.05
C PHE A 681 9.32 -1.90 -3.47
N SER A 682 9.18 -0.59 -3.67
CA SER A 682 9.43 0.04 -4.96
C SER A 682 10.50 1.12 -4.87
N ALA A 683 11.40 1.18 -5.85
CA ALA A 683 12.41 2.24 -5.95
C ALA A 683 12.44 2.86 -7.33
N PHE A 684 12.55 4.19 -7.37
CA PHE A 684 12.42 4.98 -8.60
C PHE A 684 13.58 5.97 -8.75
N GLY A 685 14.30 5.91 -9.88
CA GLY A 685 15.25 6.95 -10.28
C GLY A 685 14.52 8.18 -10.85
N GLU A 686 15.24 9.27 -11.10
CA GLU A 686 14.66 10.50 -11.70
C GLU A 686 14.56 10.45 -13.23
N ASP A 687 15.33 9.57 -13.87
CA ASP A 687 15.32 9.25 -15.30
C ASP A 687 16.09 7.94 -15.59
N SER A 688 16.29 7.60 -16.86
CA SER A 688 17.00 6.40 -17.30
C SER A 688 18.49 6.37 -16.94
N VAL A 689 19.06 7.47 -16.47
CA VAL A 689 20.49 7.64 -16.18
C VAL A 689 20.72 8.09 -14.73
N SER A 690 19.80 7.72 -13.84
CA SER A 690 19.84 7.96 -12.40
C SER A 690 19.68 6.62 -11.65
N PRO A 691 20.40 6.38 -10.56
CA PRO A 691 20.21 5.17 -9.76
C PRO A 691 18.82 5.10 -9.12
N ALA A 692 18.04 4.10 -9.52
CA ALA A 692 16.84 3.71 -8.77
C ALA A 692 17.24 2.99 -7.48
N VAL A 693 18.25 2.11 -7.56
CA VAL A 693 18.78 1.33 -6.44
C VAL A 693 20.30 1.34 -6.49
N HIS A 694 20.94 1.66 -5.37
CA HIS A 694 22.40 1.65 -5.22
C HIS A 694 22.81 0.82 -4.01
N LEU A 695 23.23 -0.43 -4.28
CA LEU A 695 23.67 -1.39 -3.26
C LEU A 695 25.19 -1.50 -3.21
N HIS A 696 25.78 -1.16 -2.07
CA HIS A 696 27.21 -1.32 -1.81
C HIS A 696 27.40 -1.97 -0.44
N ASN A 697 28.36 -2.89 -0.30
CA ASN A 697 28.72 -3.47 0.99
C ASN A 697 27.54 -4.00 1.84
N CYS A 698 26.58 -4.71 1.23
CA CYS A 698 25.38 -5.24 1.90
C CYS A 698 25.33 -6.78 1.84
N PHE A 699 24.76 -7.42 2.87
CA PHE A 699 24.74 -8.88 3.02
C PHE A 699 23.34 -9.37 3.38
N ASP A 700 22.91 -10.51 2.84
CA ASP A 700 21.68 -11.20 3.24
C ASP A 700 20.40 -10.36 3.09
N PHE A 701 20.34 -9.49 2.07
CA PHE A 701 19.15 -8.69 1.76
C PHE A 701 18.18 -9.51 0.92
N ASN A 702 16.89 -9.44 1.24
CA ASN A 702 15.86 -10.14 0.48
C ASN A 702 14.76 -9.18 0.04
N PHE A 703 14.48 -9.15 -1.27
CA PHE A 703 13.36 -8.45 -1.87
C PHE A 703 12.28 -9.47 -2.27
N PHE A 704 11.13 -9.42 -1.62
CA PHE A 704 9.95 -10.22 -1.84
C PHE A 704 8.87 -9.41 -2.56
N GLY A 705 8.82 -9.52 -3.88
CA GLY A 705 7.94 -8.69 -4.71
C GLY A 705 8.36 -7.22 -4.76
N GLY A 706 7.60 -6.40 -5.50
CA GLY A 706 7.92 -4.98 -5.72
C GLY A 706 8.73 -4.75 -7.01
N LYS A 707 9.32 -3.56 -7.17
CA LYS A 707 10.02 -3.18 -8.41
C LYS A 707 11.10 -2.12 -8.25
N ALA A 708 12.14 -2.19 -9.08
CA ALA A 708 12.92 -1.01 -9.45
C ALA A 708 12.40 -0.51 -10.80
N GLU A 709 12.15 0.79 -10.93
CA GLU A 709 11.58 1.38 -12.13
C GLU A 709 12.25 2.72 -12.45
N ILE A 710 12.49 2.99 -13.75
CA ILE A 710 13.12 4.22 -14.26
C ILE A 710 14.52 4.43 -13.68
N GLY A 711 15.54 4.05 -14.44
CA GLY A 711 16.93 4.36 -14.09
C GLY A 711 17.86 3.17 -14.08
N ILE A 712 18.82 3.18 -13.17
CA ILE A 712 19.92 2.22 -13.09
C ILE A 712 19.84 1.45 -11.78
N VAL A 713 20.20 0.17 -11.81
CA VAL A 713 20.47 -0.60 -10.59
C VAL A 713 21.97 -0.84 -10.43
N LEU A 714 22.52 -0.40 -9.30
CA LEU A 714 23.94 -0.55 -8.97
C LEU A 714 24.11 -1.61 -7.89
N ALA A 715 25.05 -2.52 -8.09
CA ALA A 715 25.46 -3.49 -7.07
C ALA A 715 26.98 -3.68 -7.10
N SER A 716 27.60 -3.70 -5.91
CA SER A 716 29.06 -3.79 -5.81
C SER A 716 29.63 -5.21 -5.77
N PRO A 717 30.56 -5.55 -6.67
CA PRO A 717 31.43 -6.71 -6.52
C PRO A 717 32.72 -6.33 -5.79
N ILE A 718 33.42 -7.33 -5.26
CA ILE A 718 34.79 -7.17 -4.75
C ILE A 718 35.85 -7.22 -5.89
N GLU A 719 35.48 -7.59 -7.12
CA GLU A 719 36.41 -7.78 -8.24
C GLU A 719 35.92 -7.07 -9.53
N SER A 720 36.87 -6.57 -10.32
CA SER A 720 36.78 -5.44 -11.24
C SER A 720 36.18 -5.75 -12.63
N LEU A 721 35.10 -5.07 -13.00
CA LEU A 721 34.61 -4.96 -14.40
C LEU A 721 34.41 -3.49 -14.87
N GLN A 722 34.58 -2.51 -13.98
CA GLN A 722 34.73 -1.08 -14.29
C GLN A 722 35.99 -0.54 -13.57
N ASP A 723 36.40 0.70 -13.83
CA ASP A 723 37.47 1.48 -13.15
C ASP A 723 37.24 1.69 -11.64
N LEU A 724 36.79 0.67 -10.91
CA LEU A 724 36.79 0.68 -9.47
C LEU A 724 38.22 0.81 -8.97
N PRO A 725 38.45 1.55 -7.89
CA PRO A 725 39.75 1.57 -7.25
C PRO A 725 40.19 0.12 -7.00
N THR A 726 41.45 -0.22 -7.31
CA THR A 726 42.04 -1.53 -6.96
C THR A 726 41.96 -1.84 -5.45
N THR A 727 41.67 -0.79 -4.69
CA THR A 727 41.47 -0.74 -3.25
C THR A 727 40.02 -0.92 -2.79
N ALA A 728 39.08 -1.17 -3.71
CA ALA A 728 37.67 -1.37 -3.38
C ALA A 728 37.50 -2.51 -2.36
N ALA A 729 36.59 -2.29 -1.41
CA ALA A 729 36.41 -3.14 -0.23
C ALA A 729 34.94 -3.50 0.05
N GLY A 730 33.98 -2.81 -0.59
CA GLY A 730 32.56 -3.10 -0.46
C GLY A 730 32.12 -4.28 -1.32
N SER A 731 31.18 -5.06 -0.79
CA SER A 731 30.64 -6.25 -1.47
C SER A 731 29.16 -6.43 -1.22
N THR A 732 28.39 -6.57 -2.28
CA THR A 732 26.97 -6.96 -2.21
C THR A 732 26.86 -8.47 -2.38
N ASN A 733 26.44 -9.17 -1.33
CA ASN A 733 26.46 -10.64 -1.26
C ASN A 733 25.15 -11.21 -0.73
N ASN A 734 24.85 -12.45 -1.13
CA ASN A 734 23.70 -13.22 -0.69
C ASN A 734 22.37 -12.45 -0.89
N LEU A 735 22.25 -11.76 -2.02
CA LEU A 735 21.07 -10.99 -2.37
C LEU A 735 19.95 -11.92 -2.85
N GLY A 736 18.78 -11.88 -2.23
CA GLY A 736 17.59 -12.61 -2.67
C GLY A 736 16.63 -11.71 -3.46
N LEU A 737 16.41 -12.01 -4.74
CA LEU A 737 15.37 -11.39 -5.56
C LEU A 737 14.23 -12.40 -5.74
N HIS A 738 13.26 -12.33 -4.84
CA HIS A 738 12.10 -13.23 -4.74
C HIS A 738 10.84 -12.55 -5.30
N GLY A 739 10.82 -12.31 -6.61
CA GLY A 739 9.69 -11.66 -7.28
C GLY A 739 9.85 -10.14 -7.46
N PHE A 740 11.00 -9.57 -7.09
CA PHE A 740 11.32 -8.16 -7.29
C PHE A 740 11.63 -7.86 -8.75
N GLN A 741 10.88 -6.96 -9.39
CA GLN A 741 10.94 -6.71 -10.82
C GLN A 741 11.85 -5.53 -11.19
N PHE A 742 12.84 -5.77 -12.04
CA PHE A 742 13.46 -4.73 -12.84
C PHE A 742 12.58 -4.47 -14.05
N THR A 743 11.93 -3.30 -14.11
CA THR A 743 11.08 -2.96 -15.26
C THR A 743 11.91 -2.76 -16.53
N SER A 744 11.25 -2.63 -17.68
CA SER A 744 11.92 -2.39 -18.97
C SER A 744 12.69 -1.06 -19.04
N SER A 745 12.45 -0.14 -18.09
CA SER A 745 13.15 1.13 -17.97
C SER A 745 14.35 1.09 -17.01
N ILE A 746 14.71 -0.11 -16.52
CA ILE A 746 15.91 -0.32 -15.70
C ILE A 746 17.08 -0.80 -16.57
N ASP A 747 18.17 -0.05 -16.48
CA ASP A 747 19.49 -0.48 -16.91
C ASP A 747 20.18 -1.31 -15.83
N LYS A 748 20.57 -2.51 -16.21
CA LYS A 748 21.20 -3.54 -15.37
C LYS A 748 22.44 -4.14 -16.04
N ARG A 749 23.04 -3.42 -17.00
CA ARG A 749 24.29 -3.84 -17.67
C ARG A 749 25.37 -4.19 -16.63
N SER A 750 26.26 -5.10 -16.98
CA SER A 750 27.31 -5.65 -16.10
C SER A 750 28.22 -4.58 -15.46
N GLY A 751 28.42 -3.42 -16.11
CA GLY A 751 29.15 -2.30 -15.52
C GLY A 751 28.45 -1.64 -14.31
N TYR A 752 27.13 -1.81 -14.18
CA TYR A 752 26.31 -1.26 -13.11
C TYR A 752 25.90 -2.33 -12.08
N TRP A 753 25.33 -3.43 -12.55
CA TRP A 753 24.79 -4.49 -11.70
C TRP A 753 25.72 -5.70 -11.66
N HIS A 754 26.56 -5.77 -10.62
CA HIS A 754 27.47 -6.90 -10.43
C HIS A 754 27.55 -7.32 -8.95
N PRO A 755 26.48 -7.87 -8.35
CA PRO A 755 26.57 -8.44 -7.00
C PRO A 755 27.47 -9.69 -7.02
N ARG A 756 28.20 -9.96 -5.94
CA ARG A 756 29.03 -11.18 -5.83
C ARG A 756 28.18 -12.45 -5.88
N SER A 757 27.02 -12.43 -5.22
CA SER A 757 26.10 -13.56 -5.22
C SER A 757 24.65 -13.09 -5.09
N VAL A 758 23.81 -13.63 -5.98
CA VAL A 758 22.39 -13.31 -6.08
C VAL A 758 21.58 -14.59 -6.31
N ARG A 759 20.41 -14.69 -5.67
CA ARG A 759 19.36 -15.67 -5.99
C ARG A 759 18.22 -14.93 -6.68
N ASP A 760 18.14 -15.05 -8.00
CA ASP A 760 17.07 -14.43 -8.79
C ASP A 760 16.08 -15.50 -9.28
N LEU A 761 14.89 -15.54 -8.68
CA LEU A 761 13.86 -16.52 -9.04
C LEU A 761 13.12 -16.18 -10.34
N GLN A 762 13.26 -14.95 -10.85
CA GLN A 762 12.60 -14.51 -12.08
C GLN A 762 13.52 -14.58 -13.29
N GLY A 763 14.81 -14.92 -13.12
CA GLY A 763 15.78 -15.03 -14.22
C GLY A 763 15.96 -13.72 -14.99
N GLN A 764 15.81 -12.59 -14.30
CA GLN A 764 16.01 -11.25 -14.85
C GLN A 764 17.48 -10.92 -15.02
N TRP A 765 18.34 -11.53 -14.21
CA TRP A 765 19.78 -11.55 -14.41
C TRP A 765 20.13 -12.60 -15.46
N ASN A 766 20.36 -12.11 -16.68
CA ASN A 766 20.85 -12.91 -17.77
C ASN A 766 22.36 -12.63 -17.89
N PRO A 767 23.25 -13.60 -17.67
CA PRO A 767 24.71 -13.40 -17.78
C PRO A 767 25.20 -13.05 -19.21
N LEU A 768 24.27 -12.76 -20.12
CA LEU A 768 24.56 -12.22 -21.45
C LEU A 768 25.31 -10.88 -21.42
N ASP A 769 25.29 -10.12 -20.32
CA ASP A 769 26.06 -8.87 -20.19
C ASP A 769 27.56 -9.08 -19.88
N GLU A 770 28.04 -10.33 -19.74
CA GLU A 770 29.47 -10.68 -19.66
C GLU A 770 30.16 -10.74 -21.05
N LEU A 771 29.47 -10.33 -22.12
CA LEU A 771 29.96 -10.29 -23.51
C LEU A 771 30.99 -9.17 -23.81
N LEU A 772 31.70 -8.64 -22.80
CA LEU A 772 32.73 -7.59 -23.01
C LEU A 772 34.10 -8.14 -23.40
N SER A 773 34.29 -9.46 -23.36
CA SER A 773 35.39 -10.12 -24.08
C SER A 773 34.77 -11.03 -25.13
N GLU A 774 35.50 -11.28 -26.22
CA GLU A 774 35.13 -12.13 -27.37
C GLU A 774 34.88 -13.62 -27.01
N THR A 775 34.59 -13.91 -25.76
CA THR A 775 34.54 -15.23 -25.15
C THR A 775 33.30 -15.34 -24.27
N PHE A 776 32.37 -16.22 -24.68
CA PHE A 776 31.27 -16.66 -23.85
C PHE A 776 31.72 -17.86 -23.01
N MET A 777 31.87 -17.68 -21.69
CA MET A 777 32.26 -18.76 -20.79
C MET A 777 31.06 -19.29 -19.99
N LEU A 778 30.74 -20.58 -20.18
CA LEU A 778 29.84 -21.33 -19.30
C LEU A 778 30.67 -22.00 -18.20
N LYS A 779 30.64 -21.46 -16.97
CA LYS A 779 31.41 -22.00 -15.83
C LYS A 779 30.51 -22.75 -14.84
N ALA A 780 30.84 -24.00 -14.56
CA ALA A 780 30.26 -24.75 -13.44
C ALA A 780 30.80 -24.22 -12.10
N LEU A 781 29.96 -24.17 -11.07
CA LEU A 781 30.42 -23.88 -9.71
C LEU A 781 31.29 -25.03 -9.17
N GLU A 782 32.10 -24.73 -8.17
CA GLU A 782 32.95 -25.73 -7.52
C GLU A 782 32.10 -26.89 -6.98
N ASN A 783 32.47 -28.13 -7.31
CA ASN A 783 31.72 -29.36 -7.00
C ASN A 783 30.34 -29.51 -7.68
N GLN A 784 30.05 -28.77 -8.75
CA GLN A 784 28.83 -28.95 -9.54
C GLN A 784 29.13 -29.46 -10.96
N GLU A 785 28.18 -30.22 -11.50
CA GLU A 785 28.17 -30.66 -12.90
C GLU A 785 27.34 -29.69 -13.74
N PHE A 786 27.81 -29.41 -14.95
CA PHE A 786 27.12 -28.54 -15.91
C PHE A 786 26.36 -29.37 -16.96
N TRP A 787 25.06 -29.14 -17.08
CA TRP A 787 24.18 -29.86 -18.00
C TRP A 787 23.53 -28.92 -19.01
N LEU A 788 23.64 -29.23 -20.31
CA LEU A 788 22.85 -28.63 -21.38
C LEU A 788 21.74 -29.58 -21.82
N LYS A 789 20.47 -29.18 -21.63
CA LYS A 789 19.30 -30.00 -21.97
C LYS A 789 18.57 -29.45 -23.20
N MET A 790 18.55 -30.23 -24.28
CA MET A 790 17.73 -29.93 -25.46
C MET A 790 16.28 -30.35 -25.28
N ALA A 791 15.34 -29.59 -25.82
CA ALA A 791 13.94 -29.97 -25.88
C ALA A 791 13.73 -31.18 -26.81
N ALA A 792 12.72 -32.00 -26.51
CA ALA A 792 12.39 -33.16 -27.34
C ALA A 792 12.17 -32.73 -28.82
N SER A 793 12.73 -33.51 -29.74
CA SER A 793 12.65 -33.28 -31.20
C SER A 793 13.29 -31.97 -31.69
N LYS A 794 14.16 -31.32 -30.90
CA LYS A 794 14.93 -30.14 -31.32
C LYS A 794 16.40 -30.48 -31.49
N ASN A 795 17.05 -29.77 -32.40
CA ASN A 795 18.50 -29.85 -32.62
C ASN A 795 19.18 -28.79 -31.76
N PHE A 796 20.36 -29.09 -31.24
CA PHE A 796 21.27 -28.11 -30.65
C PHE A 796 22.28 -27.67 -31.72
N ARG A 797 22.48 -26.36 -31.89
CA ARG A 797 23.33 -25.79 -32.94
C ARG A 797 24.24 -24.71 -32.37
N ILE A 798 25.52 -24.76 -32.74
CA ILE A 798 26.45 -23.64 -32.62
C ILE A 798 26.59 -23.03 -34.01
N LYS A 799 26.31 -21.73 -34.15
CA LYS A 799 26.33 -21.02 -35.43
C LYS A 799 27.53 -20.09 -35.52
N LYS A 800 28.12 -20.02 -36.70
CA LYS A 800 29.07 -18.96 -37.07
C LYS A 800 28.32 -17.66 -37.35
N SER A 801 29.04 -16.54 -37.35
CA SER A 801 28.48 -15.21 -37.66
C SER A 801 27.86 -15.12 -39.06
N ASP A 802 28.37 -15.90 -40.01
CA ASP A 802 27.83 -16.03 -41.38
C ASP A 802 26.53 -16.84 -41.48
N GLY A 803 26.02 -17.36 -40.35
CA GLY A 803 24.80 -18.14 -40.26
C GLY A 803 24.96 -19.65 -40.49
N THR A 804 26.15 -20.13 -40.87
CA THR A 804 26.46 -21.55 -41.04
C THR A 804 26.61 -22.25 -39.68
N ASP A 805 26.38 -23.57 -39.64
CA ASP A 805 26.48 -24.34 -38.39
C ASP A 805 27.94 -24.79 -38.20
N ALA A 806 28.56 -24.45 -37.06
CA ALA A 806 29.88 -24.93 -36.64
C ALA A 806 29.81 -26.30 -35.94
N LEU A 807 28.72 -26.56 -35.23
CA LEU A 807 28.40 -27.84 -34.60
C LEU A 807 26.88 -28.01 -34.63
N THR A 808 26.40 -29.19 -35.01
CA THR A 808 24.99 -29.55 -34.84
C THR A 808 24.88 -30.89 -34.14
N ILE A 809 24.13 -30.93 -33.05
CA ILE A 809 23.64 -32.16 -32.43
C ILE A 809 22.16 -32.28 -32.82
N PHE A 810 21.85 -33.28 -33.63
CA PHE A 810 20.49 -33.54 -34.06
C PHE A 810 19.67 -34.15 -32.91
N SER A 811 18.35 -33.98 -32.98
CA SER A 811 17.42 -34.61 -32.03
C SER A 811 17.51 -36.14 -31.99
N SER A 812 18.11 -36.77 -33.01
CA SER A 812 18.44 -38.20 -33.06
C SER A 812 19.66 -38.59 -32.22
N GLY A 813 20.41 -37.61 -31.68
CA GLY A 813 21.70 -37.81 -31.03
C GLY A 813 22.90 -37.83 -31.99
N SER A 814 22.68 -37.79 -33.30
CA SER A 814 23.78 -37.67 -34.28
C SER A 814 24.45 -36.31 -34.19
N THR A 815 25.76 -36.24 -34.40
CA THR A 815 26.51 -34.97 -34.38
C THR A 815 27.22 -34.75 -35.70
N THR A 816 27.15 -33.53 -36.22
CA THR A 816 27.93 -33.08 -37.37
C THR A 816 28.84 -31.92 -36.96
N ILE A 817 30.12 -32.05 -37.30
CA ILE A 817 31.14 -31.00 -37.18
C ILE A 817 31.61 -30.68 -38.61
N PRO A 818 31.14 -29.59 -39.22
CA PRO A 818 31.61 -29.20 -40.55
C PRO A 818 33.05 -28.68 -40.48
N GLY A 819 33.97 -29.35 -41.19
CA GLY A 819 35.40 -29.00 -41.23
C GLY A 819 36.31 -30.13 -40.77
N ALA A 820 37.56 -29.79 -40.42
CA ALA A 820 38.53 -30.74 -39.89
C ALA A 820 38.29 -31.01 -38.40
N VAL A 821 38.45 -32.27 -37.99
CA VAL A 821 38.48 -32.66 -36.57
C VAL A 821 39.91 -33.05 -36.23
N THR A 822 40.60 -32.18 -35.48
CA THR A 822 41.94 -32.47 -34.94
C THR A 822 41.80 -33.21 -33.60
N ILE A 823 42.49 -34.34 -33.45
CA ILE A 823 42.35 -35.21 -32.28
C ILE A 823 43.69 -35.33 -31.55
N GLY A 824 43.82 -34.57 -30.46
CA GLY A 824 44.98 -34.54 -29.57
C GLY A 824 46.13 -33.63 -30.04
N SER A 825 46.83 -33.02 -29.08
CA SER A 825 48.12 -32.31 -29.25
C SER A 825 49.26 -32.96 -28.45
N GLY A 826 48.98 -34.05 -27.72
CA GLY A 826 49.92 -34.85 -26.93
C GLY A 826 50.17 -36.24 -27.51
N ALA A 827 50.71 -37.17 -26.70
CA ALA A 827 51.24 -38.45 -27.17
C ALA A 827 50.23 -39.43 -27.83
N THR A 828 48.92 -39.22 -27.73
CA THR A 828 47.91 -40.02 -28.46
C THR A 828 46.54 -39.33 -28.53
N GLY A 829 45.97 -39.25 -29.73
CA GLY A 829 44.55 -38.95 -29.97
C GLY A 829 43.73 -40.24 -30.14
N LEU A 830 42.48 -40.26 -29.71
CA LEU A 830 41.62 -41.46 -29.72
C LEU A 830 40.32 -41.23 -30.49
N LEU A 831 40.07 -42.07 -31.50
CA LEU A 831 38.76 -42.28 -32.12
C LEU A 831 38.27 -43.66 -31.70
N SER A 832 37.16 -43.75 -30.97
CA SER A 832 36.64 -45.03 -30.47
C SER A 832 35.15 -45.18 -30.75
N SER A 833 34.70 -46.40 -31.05
CA SER A 833 33.30 -46.78 -31.03
C SER A 833 32.97 -47.54 -29.74
N VAL A 834 31.72 -47.49 -29.31
CA VAL A 834 31.27 -48.26 -28.15
C VAL A 834 31.12 -49.74 -28.51
N SER A 835 31.16 -50.61 -27.48
CA SER A 835 31.08 -52.06 -27.68
C SER A 835 29.85 -52.45 -28.52
N GLY A 836 30.06 -53.28 -29.53
CA GLY A 836 29.03 -53.72 -30.47
C GLY A 836 28.85 -52.84 -31.71
N PHE A 837 29.63 -51.74 -31.86
CA PHE A 837 29.51 -50.83 -33.01
C PHE A 837 30.83 -50.70 -33.78
N GLY A 838 30.73 -50.71 -35.12
CA GLY A 838 31.86 -50.57 -36.03
C GLY A 838 32.24 -49.11 -36.29
N LEU A 839 33.39 -48.90 -36.91
CA LEU A 839 33.83 -47.58 -37.40
C LEU A 839 33.78 -47.56 -38.93
N SER A 840 33.17 -46.55 -39.53
CA SER A 840 33.03 -46.45 -40.99
C SER A 840 33.49 -45.08 -41.48
N LEU A 841 34.41 -45.06 -42.44
CA LEU A 841 34.75 -43.89 -43.25
C LEU A 841 33.87 -43.91 -44.50
N ARG A 842 33.13 -42.83 -44.73
CA ARG A 842 32.14 -42.74 -45.81
C ARG A 842 32.35 -41.50 -46.66
N GLU A 843 32.02 -41.62 -47.94
CA GLU A 843 31.81 -40.51 -48.85
C GLU A 843 30.31 -40.42 -49.15
N GLY A 844 29.64 -39.41 -48.59
CA GLY A 844 28.19 -39.35 -48.58
C GLY A 844 27.59 -40.58 -47.89
N THR A 845 26.75 -41.33 -48.61
CA THR A 845 26.14 -42.57 -48.11
C THR A 845 27.01 -43.81 -48.35
N THR A 846 28.06 -43.70 -49.17
CA THR A 846 28.89 -44.83 -49.60
C THR A 846 30.02 -45.08 -48.62
N ALA A 847 30.15 -46.31 -48.11
CA ALA A 847 31.31 -46.70 -47.31
C ALA A 847 32.56 -46.85 -48.18
N ARG A 848 33.71 -46.37 -47.68
CA ARG A 848 35.01 -46.48 -48.36
C ARG A 848 35.98 -47.37 -47.59
N LEU A 849 35.92 -47.36 -46.25
CA LEU A 849 36.70 -48.22 -45.36
C LEU A 849 35.92 -48.46 -44.06
N GLN A 850 35.96 -49.68 -43.53
CA GLN A 850 35.22 -50.02 -42.31
C GLN A 850 36.04 -50.90 -41.37
N ILE A 851 35.78 -50.78 -40.07
CA ILE A 851 36.18 -51.73 -39.03
C ILE A 851 34.90 -52.39 -38.53
N LEU A 852 34.76 -53.70 -38.77
CA LEU A 852 33.58 -54.44 -38.37
C LEU A 852 33.55 -54.68 -36.86
N ALA A 853 32.42 -54.38 -36.21
CA ALA A 853 32.26 -54.57 -34.76
C ALA A 853 32.43 -56.03 -34.32
N THR A 854 32.02 -56.97 -35.17
CA THR A 854 31.93 -58.40 -34.87
C THR A 854 33.28 -59.10 -34.95
N SER A 855 34.14 -58.71 -35.90
CA SER A 855 35.41 -59.39 -36.17
C SER A 855 36.63 -58.51 -35.91
N GLY A 856 36.46 -57.20 -35.77
CA GLY A 856 37.57 -56.23 -35.76
C GLY A 856 38.28 -56.09 -37.11
N SER A 857 37.76 -56.73 -38.17
CA SER A 857 38.37 -56.72 -39.49
C SER A 857 38.28 -55.33 -40.12
N VAL A 858 39.39 -54.87 -40.68
CA VAL A 858 39.42 -53.73 -41.61
C VAL A 858 38.97 -54.24 -42.98
N THR A 859 37.86 -53.73 -43.50
CA THR A 859 37.26 -54.17 -44.76
C THR A 859 37.07 -53.02 -45.74
N PRO A 860 37.06 -53.30 -47.07
CA PRO A 860 36.53 -52.36 -48.04
C PRO A 860 35.05 -52.03 -47.72
N GLY A 861 34.55 -50.95 -48.31
CA GLY A 861 33.15 -50.57 -48.16
C GLY A 861 32.19 -51.51 -48.88
N GLU A 862 32.64 -52.13 -49.98
CA GLU A 862 31.92 -53.13 -50.76
C GLU A 862 32.88 -54.19 -51.30
N ASP A 863 32.40 -55.42 -51.45
CA ASP A 863 33.23 -56.57 -51.86
C ASP A 863 33.90 -56.35 -53.23
N ASN A 864 35.21 -56.62 -53.31
CA ASN A 864 36.03 -56.51 -54.53
C ASN A 864 35.94 -55.15 -55.28
N THR A 865 35.73 -54.04 -54.57
CA THR A 865 35.57 -52.71 -55.21
C THR A 865 36.64 -51.66 -54.86
N GLN A 866 37.37 -51.81 -53.75
CA GLN A 866 38.46 -50.88 -53.38
C GLN A 866 39.82 -51.57 -53.44
N ASN A 867 40.79 -50.91 -54.07
CA ASN A 867 42.19 -51.33 -54.07
C ASN A 867 42.90 -50.85 -52.81
N LEU A 868 43.89 -51.62 -52.32
CA LEU A 868 44.79 -51.20 -51.26
C LEU A 868 46.04 -50.52 -51.86
N GLY A 869 45.92 -49.23 -52.13
CA GLY A 869 46.95 -48.43 -52.80
C GLY A 869 46.75 -48.35 -54.33
N THR A 870 47.64 -47.63 -55.01
CA THR A 870 47.64 -47.42 -56.47
C THR A 870 49.06 -47.52 -57.04
N GLY A 871 49.21 -47.49 -58.37
CA GLY A 871 50.53 -47.52 -59.03
C GLY A 871 51.47 -46.38 -58.62
N SER A 872 50.90 -45.19 -58.35
CA SER A 872 51.63 -44.01 -57.86
C SER A 872 51.76 -43.96 -56.34
N LEU A 873 50.78 -44.48 -55.59
CA LEU A 873 50.73 -44.46 -54.11
C LEU A 873 50.70 -45.88 -53.54
N ARG A 874 51.86 -46.53 -53.54
CA ARG A 874 52.04 -47.92 -53.09
C ARG A 874 52.30 -47.99 -51.60
N TRP A 875 51.76 -49.02 -50.95
CA TRP A 875 52.19 -49.39 -49.61
C TRP A 875 53.64 -49.87 -49.65
N ALA A 876 54.45 -49.44 -48.68
CA ALA A 876 55.85 -49.83 -48.62
C ALA A 876 56.01 -51.34 -48.37
N GLN A 877 55.19 -51.91 -47.50
CA GLN A 877 55.15 -53.34 -47.17
C GLN A 877 53.87 -53.69 -46.40
N LEU A 878 53.51 -54.98 -46.39
CA LEU A 878 52.44 -55.55 -45.58
C LEU A 878 53.03 -56.49 -44.52
N PHE A 879 52.83 -56.19 -43.25
CA PHE A 879 53.15 -57.09 -42.14
C PHE A 879 51.89 -57.85 -41.72
N ALA A 880 51.86 -59.17 -41.93
CA ALA A 880 50.74 -60.03 -41.58
C ALA A 880 51.24 -61.29 -40.86
N GLY A 881 50.42 -61.84 -39.95
CA GLY A 881 50.75 -63.08 -39.22
C GLY A 881 50.70 -64.35 -40.10
N THR A 882 49.90 -64.31 -41.17
CA THR A 882 49.81 -65.35 -42.21
C THR A 882 49.82 -64.71 -43.60
N ALA A 883 50.11 -65.49 -44.65
CA ALA A 883 50.09 -65.02 -46.03
C ALA A 883 48.68 -64.56 -46.48
N THR A 884 48.64 -63.79 -47.58
CA THR A 884 47.38 -63.32 -48.20
C THR A 884 46.56 -64.49 -48.75
N ILE A 885 45.23 -64.39 -48.62
CA ILE A 885 44.29 -65.36 -49.19
C ILE A 885 43.72 -64.79 -50.48
N ASN A 886 43.92 -65.49 -51.60
CA ASN A 886 43.29 -65.19 -52.89
C ASN A 886 42.14 -66.18 -53.14
N THR A 887 40.96 -65.69 -53.50
CA THR A 887 39.80 -66.54 -53.83
C THR A 887 40.10 -67.38 -55.07
N SER A 888 40.12 -68.71 -54.93
CA SER A 888 40.38 -69.66 -56.01
C SER A 888 39.29 -70.73 -56.12
N ASP A 889 38.02 -70.29 -56.04
CA ASP A 889 36.84 -71.14 -56.19
C ASP A 889 36.64 -71.54 -57.66
N GLU A 890 36.48 -72.84 -57.94
CA GLU A 890 36.25 -73.36 -59.30
C GLU A 890 35.02 -72.71 -59.97
N ARG A 891 33.99 -72.39 -59.19
CA ARG A 891 32.74 -71.78 -59.69
C ARG A 891 32.94 -70.36 -60.22
N LEU A 892 34.05 -69.73 -59.86
CA LEU A 892 34.42 -68.37 -60.26
C LEU A 892 35.48 -68.35 -61.37
N LYS A 893 35.82 -69.52 -61.93
CA LYS A 893 36.78 -69.68 -63.02
C LYS A 893 36.11 -70.37 -64.22
N ARG A 894 36.66 -70.13 -65.40
CA ARG A 894 36.27 -70.79 -66.67
C ARG A 894 37.55 -71.13 -67.44
N GLU A 895 37.43 -71.97 -68.46
CA GLU A 895 38.56 -72.36 -69.33
C GLU A 895 39.72 -72.97 -68.51
N ILE A 896 39.37 -73.85 -67.56
CA ILE A 896 40.32 -74.49 -66.65
C ILE A 896 41.01 -75.64 -67.38
N GLU A 897 42.21 -75.37 -67.91
CA GLU A 897 43.02 -76.31 -68.69
C GLU A 897 44.47 -76.37 -68.18
N ALA A 898 45.27 -77.30 -68.71
CA ALA A 898 46.70 -77.33 -68.44
C ALA A 898 47.41 -76.13 -69.06
N ILE A 899 48.45 -75.60 -68.38
CA ILE A 899 49.29 -74.54 -68.94
C ILE A 899 49.93 -75.03 -70.24
N THR A 900 49.77 -74.27 -71.32
CA THR A 900 50.19 -74.69 -72.66
C THR A 900 51.70 -74.82 -72.75
N GLU A 901 52.17 -75.73 -73.62
CA GLU A 901 53.60 -75.93 -73.86
C GLU A 901 54.31 -74.67 -74.34
N LEU A 902 53.63 -73.84 -75.15
CA LEU A 902 54.16 -72.57 -75.63
C LEU A 902 54.45 -71.60 -74.48
N VAL A 903 53.55 -71.51 -73.49
CA VAL A 903 53.77 -70.68 -72.29
C VAL A 903 54.95 -71.22 -71.48
N LEU A 904 55.06 -72.53 -71.31
CA LEU A 904 56.15 -73.14 -70.55
C LEU A 904 57.51 -73.07 -71.28
N ASP A 905 57.54 -73.10 -72.61
CA ASP A 905 58.75 -72.88 -73.41
C ASP A 905 59.20 -71.42 -73.32
N ALA A 906 58.26 -70.48 -73.43
CA ALA A 906 58.54 -69.06 -73.24
C ALA A 906 59.04 -68.73 -71.83
N TRP A 907 58.46 -69.38 -70.81
CA TRP A 907 58.89 -69.23 -69.43
C TRP A 907 60.31 -69.77 -69.18
N GLY A 908 60.71 -70.81 -69.90
CA GLY A 908 62.06 -71.39 -69.80
C GLY A 908 63.19 -70.44 -70.23
N ASP A 909 62.88 -69.41 -71.01
CA ASP A 909 63.83 -68.36 -71.42
C ASP A 909 64.01 -67.25 -70.35
N ILE A 910 63.25 -67.28 -69.24
CA ILE A 910 63.24 -66.24 -68.22
C ILE A 910 64.27 -66.54 -67.12
N GLU A 911 65.08 -65.52 -66.76
CA GLU A 911 66.10 -65.61 -65.72
C GLU A 911 65.65 -65.01 -64.37
N TRP A 912 65.78 -65.80 -63.30
CA TRP A 912 65.70 -65.30 -61.92
C TRP A 912 66.95 -64.52 -61.57
N CYS A 913 66.77 -63.29 -61.13
CA CYS A 913 67.82 -62.31 -60.92
C CYS A 913 67.95 -61.93 -59.43
N GLN A 914 69.15 -61.54 -59.02
CA GLN A 914 69.35 -60.72 -57.83
C GLN A 914 69.50 -59.25 -58.25
N TYR A 915 68.91 -58.33 -57.50
CA TYR A 915 68.97 -56.91 -57.78
C TYR A 915 68.89 -56.09 -56.49
N ARG A 916 69.35 -54.84 -56.55
CA ARG A 916 69.01 -53.81 -55.55
C ARG A 916 68.05 -52.83 -56.22
N PHE A 917 67.12 -52.28 -55.46
CA PHE A 917 66.41 -51.10 -55.94
C PHE A 917 67.41 -49.94 -56.05
N THR A 918 67.22 -49.04 -57.01
CA THR A 918 68.16 -47.93 -57.25
C THR A 918 68.25 -46.96 -56.07
N ASP A 919 67.24 -46.97 -55.20
CA ASP A 919 67.11 -46.18 -53.96
C ASP A 919 67.23 -47.03 -52.68
N GLY A 920 67.65 -48.31 -52.78
CA GLY A 920 67.70 -49.24 -51.66
C GLY A 920 69.03 -50.00 -51.56
N GLU A 921 69.53 -50.16 -50.33
CA GLU A 921 70.82 -50.82 -50.07
C GLU A 921 70.76 -52.36 -50.00
N ARG A 922 69.56 -52.90 -49.74
CA ARG A 922 69.36 -54.33 -49.53
C ARG A 922 69.36 -55.09 -50.86
N LEU A 923 69.97 -56.27 -50.87
CA LEU A 923 69.89 -57.20 -51.99
C LEU A 923 68.52 -57.90 -51.97
N HIS A 924 67.83 -57.88 -53.10
CA HIS A 924 66.56 -58.54 -53.37
C HIS A 924 66.75 -59.64 -54.43
N PHE A 925 65.82 -60.59 -54.47
CA PHE A 925 65.80 -61.69 -55.42
C PHE A 925 64.43 -61.75 -56.08
N GLY A 926 64.40 -61.98 -57.40
CA GLY A 926 63.15 -62.06 -58.13
C GLY A 926 63.32 -61.92 -59.64
N LEU A 927 62.24 -61.48 -60.28
CA LEU A 927 62.13 -61.29 -61.72
C LEU A 927 62.08 -59.80 -62.08
N VAL A 928 62.47 -59.48 -63.32
CA VAL A 928 62.36 -58.14 -63.89
C VAL A 928 61.24 -58.13 -64.91
N ALA A 929 60.21 -57.31 -64.68
CA ALA A 929 58.96 -57.33 -65.44
C ALA A 929 59.17 -57.19 -66.97
N GLN A 930 60.01 -56.24 -67.39
CA GLN A 930 60.30 -56.04 -68.81
C GLN A 930 61.00 -57.24 -69.47
N ARG A 931 61.81 -58.00 -68.72
CA ARG A 931 62.47 -59.21 -69.24
C ARG A 931 61.48 -60.36 -69.41
N VAL A 932 60.56 -60.53 -68.44
CA VAL A 932 59.44 -61.47 -68.54
C VAL A 932 58.61 -61.15 -69.79
N LYS A 933 58.25 -59.88 -70.00
CA LYS A 933 57.52 -59.43 -71.20
C LYS A 933 58.24 -59.80 -72.48
N ALA A 934 59.53 -59.45 -72.60
CA ALA A 934 60.32 -59.71 -73.80
C ALA A 934 60.44 -61.22 -74.11
N ALA A 935 60.58 -62.07 -73.08
CA ALA A 935 60.63 -63.52 -73.25
C ALA A 935 59.29 -64.07 -73.78
N LEU A 936 58.16 -63.63 -73.22
CA LEU A 936 56.83 -64.05 -73.69
C LEU A 936 56.59 -63.62 -75.15
N GLU A 937 56.87 -62.36 -75.48
CA GLU A 937 56.67 -61.81 -76.83
C GLU A 937 57.58 -62.46 -77.88
N LYS A 938 58.80 -62.87 -77.50
CA LYS A 938 59.73 -63.60 -78.38
C LYS A 938 59.13 -64.93 -78.87
N HIS A 939 58.27 -65.55 -78.08
CA HIS A 939 57.57 -66.79 -78.42
C HIS A 939 56.16 -66.53 -78.99
N GLY A 940 55.83 -65.26 -79.31
CA GLY A 940 54.55 -64.88 -79.91
C GLY A 940 53.37 -64.86 -78.93
N LEU A 941 53.62 -64.80 -77.62
CA LEU A 941 52.58 -64.68 -76.60
C LEU A 941 52.29 -63.22 -76.27
N GLU A 942 51.00 -62.89 -76.13
CA GLU A 942 50.55 -61.59 -75.64
C GLU A 942 50.74 -61.50 -74.12
N ALA A 943 51.82 -60.84 -73.70
CA ALA A 943 52.33 -60.92 -72.32
C ALA A 943 51.33 -60.48 -71.23
N PHE A 944 50.43 -59.54 -71.53
CA PHE A 944 49.43 -59.05 -70.57
C PHE A 944 48.16 -59.92 -70.47
N GLU A 945 47.87 -60.77 -71.47
CA GLU A 945 46.70 -61.67 -71.42
C GLU A 945 46.87 -62.78 -70.37
N LEU A 946 48.11 -63.15 -70.06
CA LEU A 946 48.43 -64.18 -69.06
C LEU A 946 48.29 -63.70 -67.60
N GLY A 947 48.02 -62.40 -67.38
CA GLY A 947 47.84 -61.85 -66.02
C GLY A 947 49.11 -61.80 -65.16
N LEU A 948 50.28 -62.18 -65.69
CA LEU A 948 51.57 -62.20 -64.98
C LEU A 948 52.14 -60.80 -64.76
N LEU A 949 51.85 -59.88 -65.69
CA LEU A 949 52.34 -58.52 -65.68
C LEU A 949 51.21 -57.52 -65.43
N CYS A 950 51.57 -56.39 -64.83
CA CYS A 950 50.72 -55.21 -64.73
C CYS A 950 51.50 -54.01 -65.26
N TYR A 951 50.80 -53.07 -65.89
CA TYR A 951 51.35 -51.79 -66.29
C TYR A 951 50.41 -50.70 -65.83
N ASP A 952 50.94 -49.81 -65.02
CA ASP A 952 50.24 -48.63 -64.52
C ASP A 952 50.96 -47.40 -65.03
N GLU A 953 50.20 -46.47 -65.61
CA GLU A 953 50.67 -45.15 -66.01
C GLU A 953 49.84 -44.10 -65.28
N TRP A 954 50.50 -43.06 -64.79
CA TRP A 954 49.86 -41.94 -64.10
C TRP A 954 50.46 -40.61 -64.57
N GLY A 955 49.62 -39.58 -64.57
CA GLY A 955 50.06 -38.19 -64.71
C GLY A 955 50.71 -37.68 -63.43
N ASP A 956 51.20 -36.45 -63.46
CA ASP A 956 51.77 -35.79 -62.29
C ASP A 956 50.79 -35.85 -61.10
N VAL A 957 51.24 -36.46 -60.01
CA VAL A 957 50.50 -36.52 -58.75
C VAL A 957 51.02 -35.41 -57.87
N TYR A 958 50.13 -34.48 -57.58
CA TYR A 958 50.41 -33.36 -56.69
C TYR A 958 49.82 -33.61 -55.32
N GLU A 959 50.54 -33.18 -54.30
CA GLU A 959 50.01 -33.01 -52.95
C GLU A 959 49.82 -31.52 -52.67
N ASP A 960 48.74 -31.19 -51.98
CA ASP A 960 48.54 -29.83 -51.49
C ASP A 960 49.56 -29.57 -50.38
N VAL A 961 50.33 -28.49 -50.53
CA VAL A 961 51.18 -27.99 -49.45
C VAL A 961 50.28 -27.21 -48.50
N TYR A 962 50.38 -27.53 -47.22
CA TYR A 962 49.68 -26.82 -46.17
C TYR A 962 50.68 -25.93 -45.43
N GLU A 963 50.28 -24.69 -45.15
CA GLU A 963 51.01 -23.81 -44.25
C GLU A 963 50.15 -23.45 -43.06
N GLU A 964 50.81 -23.19 -41.94
CA GLU A 964 50.20 -22.46 -40.83
C GLU A 964 50.22 -20.98 -41.20
N ARG A 965 49.05 -20.43 -41.49
CA ARG A 965 48.90 -19.00 -41.76
C ARG A 965 48.38 -18.33 -40.51
N GLU A 966 49.13 -17.34 -40.02
CA GLU A 966 48.58 -16.38 -39.06
C GLU A 966 47.54 -15.52 -39.78
N VAL A 967 46.27 -15.70 -39.43
CA VAL A 967 45.17 -14.90 -39.96
C VAL A 967 44.89 -13.79 -38.94
N LEU A 968 45.01 -12.54 -39.40
CA LEU A 968 44.58 -11.38 -38.64
C LEU A 968 43.08 -11.24 -38.80
N VAL A 969 42.33 -11.64 -37.77
CA VAL A 969 40.88 -11.53 -37.76
C VAL A 969 40.51 -10.13 -37.27
N PRO A 970 39.83 -9.31 -38.10
CA PRO A 970 39.46 -7.96 -37.71
C PRO A 970 38.51 -7.98 -36.53
N LEU A 971 38.82 -7.18 -35.51
CA LEU A 971 37.89 -6.87 -34.45
C LEU A 971 36.84 -5.91 -35.00
N PHE A 972 35.58 -6.18 -34.69
CA PHE A 972 34.46 -5.30 -34.99
C PHE A 972 33.95 -4.72 -33.68
N ASN A 973 33.59 -3.43 -33.68
CA ASN A 973 32.90 -2.83 -32.55
C ASN A 973 31.44 -3.29 -32.48
N ALA A 974 30.74 -2.85 -31.44
CA ALA A 974 29.34 -3.18 -31.19
C ALA A 974 28.38 -2.82 -32.35
N ASP A 975 28.77 -1.90 -33.23
CA ASP A 975 27.97 -1.46 -34.40
C ASP A 975 28.30 -2.27 -35.68
N GLY A 976 29.15 -3.29 -35.57
CA GLY A 976 29.61 -4.09 -36.71
C GLY A 976 30.62 -3.37 -37.60
N ILE A 977 31.24 -2.30 -37.10
CA ILE A 977 32.28 -1.53 -37.81
C ILE A 977 33.65 -2.05 -37.35
N GLU A 978 34.52 -2.39 -38.31
CA GLU A 978 35.89 -2.84 -38.06
C GLU A 978 36.67 -1.78 -37.25
N THR A 979 37.26 -2.17 -36.12
CA THR A 979 37.96 -1.26 -35.18
C THR A 979 39.38 -0.91 -35.64
N GLY A 980 39.90 -1.63 -36.64
CA GLY A 980 41.30 -1.56 -37.05
C GLY A 980 42.25 -2.34 -36.14
N GLU A 981 41.73 -3.04 -35.11
CA GLU A 981 42.48 -4.00 -34.30
C GLU A 981 42.27 -5.43 -34.82
N TYR A 982 43.23 -6.32 -34.57
CA TYR A 982 43.21 -7.70 -35.07
C TYR A 982 43.74 -8.67 -34.01
N TRP A 983 43.16 -9.86 -33.91
CA TRP A 983 43.78 -10.98 -33.18
C TRP A 983 44.36 -12.01 -34.15
N LYS A 984 45.37 -12.77 -33.68
CA LYS A 984 46.10 -13.76 -34.49
C LYS A 984 45.49 -15.15 -34.30
N ASP A 985 44.85 -15.67 -35.34
CA ASP A 985 44.49 -17.08 -35.44
C ASP A 985 45.55 -17.84 -36.23
N VAL A 986 45.64 -19.17 -36.05
CA VAL A 986 46.49 -20.03 -36.90
C VAL A 986 45.58 -20.97 -37.68
N GLU A 987 45.42 -20.68 -38.97
CA GLU A 987 44.68 -21.55 -39.88
C GLU A 987 45.66 -22.43 -40.66
N ILE A 988 45.46 -23.74 -40.66
CA ILE A 988 46.16 -24.65 -41.57
C ILE A 988 45.44 -24.57 -42.91
N VAL A 989 45.97 -23.77 -43.81
CA VAL A 989 45.38 -23.55 -45.13
C VAL A 989 46.23 -24.23 -46.19
N PRO A 990 45.60 -24.78 -47.25
CA PRO A 990 46.34 -25.13 -48.45
C PRO A 990 46.94 -23.83 -49.00
N THR A 991 48.25 -23.79 -49.23
CA THR A 991 48.97 -22.61 -49.74
C THR A 991 48.58 -22.26 -51.18
N GLY A 992 47.76 -23.10 -51.81
CA GLY A 992 47.52 -23.11 -53.25
C GLY A 992 48.71 -23.67 -54.04
N GLU A 993 49.87 -23.86 -53.39
CA GLU A 993 51.01 -24.55 -53.96
C GLU A 993 50.76 -26.04 -53.92
N LYS A 994 50.88 -26.63 -55.10
CA LYS A 994 50.82 -28.07 -55.29
C LYS A 994 52.26 -28.55 -55.46
N ARG A 995 52.78 -29.26 -54.45
CA ARG A 995 54.09 -29.90 -54.59
C ARG A 995 53.91 -31.15 -55.44
N LEU A 996 54.77 -31.33 -56.43
CA LEU A 996 54.82 -32.57 -57.20
C LEU A 996 55.28 -33.70 -56.29
N ALA A 997 54.34 -34.51 -55.80
CA ALA A 997 54.59 -35.62 -54.91
C ALA A 997 55.15 -36.83 -55.67
N THR A 998 54.63 -37.08 -56.86
CA THR A 998 55.15 -38.12 -57.76
C THR A 998 55.03 -37.65 -59.20
N PRO A 999 56.14 -37.51 -59.95
CA PRO A 999 56.09 -37.13 -61.35
C PRO A 999 55.32 -38.15 -62.19
N ALA A 1000 54.77 -37.68 -63.30
CA ALA A 1000 54.16 -38.49 -64.33
C ALA A 1000 55.13 -39.60 -64.71
N GLY A 1001 54.61 -40.81 -64.80
CA GLY A 1001 55.44 -41.97 -64.99
C GLY A 1001 54.61 -43.20 -65.18
N ASN A 1002 55.32 -44.27 -65.47
CA ASN A 1002 54.75 -45.59 -65.57
C ASN A 1002 55.64 -46.59 -64.88
N ARG A 1003 55.04 -47.70 -64.44
CA ARG A 1003 55.77 -48.82 -63.87
C ARG A 1003 55.16 -50.12 -64.36
N TYR A 1004 56.05 -51.08 -64.59
CA TYR A 1004 55.68 -52.47 -64.75
C TYR A 1004 55.72 -53.15 -63.38
N GLY A 1005 54.67 -53.91 -63.07
CA GLY A 1005 54.59 -54.81 -61.93
C GLY A 1005 54.54 -56.27 -62.38
N LEU A 1006 54.87 -57.17 -61.46
CA LEU A 1006 54.67 -58.61 -61.63
C LEU A 1006 53.73 -59.10 -60.53
N ARG A 1007 52.81 -60.00 -60.90
CA ARG A 1007 52.05 -60.82 -59.94
C ARG A 1007 52.90 -62.03 -59.60
N TYR A 1008 53.74 -61.88 -58.58
CA TYR A 1008 54.77 -62.87 -58.25
C TYR A 1008 54.19 -64.26 -57.96
N GLU A 1009 53.01 -64.34 -57.36
CA GLU A 1009 52.31 -65.58 -57.08
C GLU A 1009 51.94 -66.36 -58.36
N GLU A 1010 51.48 -65.64 -59.39
CA GLU A 1010 51.19 -66.24 -60.70
C GLU A 1010 52.50 -66.65 -61.42
N CYS A 1011 53.54 -65.81 -61.33
CA CYS A 1011 54.87 -66.16 -61.84
C CYS A 1011 55.41 -67.44 -61.17
N PHE A 1012 55.25 -67.59 -59.86
CA PHE A 1012 55.64 -68.81 -59.14
C PHE A 1012 54.81 -70.02 -59.58
N ALA A 1013 53.51 -69.85 -59.86
CA ALA A 1013 52.68 -70.94 -60.36
C ALA A 1013 53.16 -71.46 -61.73
N VAL A 1014 53.49 -70.56 -62.66
CA VAL A 1014 54.05 -70.92 -63.97
C VAL A 1014 55.45 -71.54 -63.82
N GLU A 1015 56.31 -70.99 -62.95
CA GLU A 1015 57.62 -71.54 -62.66
C GLU A 1015 57.53 -72.99 -62.14
N VAL A 1016 56.61 -73.26 -61.20
CA VAL A 1016 56.39 -74.62 -60.67
C VAL A 1016 55.90 -75.55 -61.78
N ALA A 1017 54.98 -75.11 -62.64
CA ALA A 1017 54.52 -75.92 -63.77
C ALA A 1017 55.64 -76.21 -64.78
N TYR A 1018 56.48 -75.21 -65.09
CA TYR A 1018 57.65 -75.37 -65.94
C TYR A 1018 58.64 -76.38 -65.35
N GLN A 1019 58.95 -76.25 -64.06
CA GLN A 1019 59.84 -77.17 -63.35
C GLN A 1019 59.27 -78.59 -63.34
N ARG A 1020 57.98 -78.77 -63.06
CA ARG A 1020 57.30 -80.08 -63.12
C ARG A 1020 57.44 -80.72 -64.49
N ARG A 1021 57.07 -80.00 -65.54
CA ARG A 1021 57.24 -80.47 -66.92
C ARG A 1021 58.69 -80.84 -67.24
N ARG A 1022 59.66 -80.03 -66.80
CA ARG A 1022 61.08 -80.30 -67.00
C ARG A 1022 61.52 -81.56 -66.26
N MET A 1023 61.06 -81.76 -65.02
CA MET A 1023 61.31 -82.99 -64.24
C MET A 1023 60.70 -84.20 -64.94
N ASP A 1024 59.44 -84.14 -65.38
CA ASP A 1024 58.79 -85.23 -66.11
C ASP A 1024 59.57 -85.61 -67.39
N ARG A 1025 60.05 -84.61 -68.13
CA ARG A 1025 60.90 -84.83 -69.32
C ARG A 1025 62.26 -85.46 -68.97
N ILE A 1026 62.84 -85.10 -67.84
CA ILE A 1026 64.10 -85.70 -67.35
C ILE A 1026 63.85 -87.15 -66.90
N GLU A 1027 62.81 -87.40 -66.12
CA GLU A 1027 62.43 -88.74 -65.67
C GLU A 1027 62.12 -89.66 -66.85
N ALA A 1028 61.36 -89.18 -67.84
CA ALA A 1028 61.10 -89.93 -69.07
C ALA A 1028 62.40 -90.31 -69.79
N LYS A 1029 63.38 -89.39 -69.89
CA LYS A 1029 64.70 -89.69 -70.47
C LYS A 1029 65.48 -90.72 -69.65
N LEU A 1030 65.50 -90.58 -68.33
CA LEU A 1030 66.18 -91.53 -67.42
C LEU A 1030 65.57 -92.93 -67.49
N THR A 1031 64.24 -93.03 -67.61
CA THR A 1031 63.54 -94.32 -67.75
C THR A 1031 63.83 -94.98 -69.11
N THR A 1032 64.07 -94.16 -70.14
CA THR A 1032 64.44 -94.64 -71.48
C THR A 1032 65.90 -95.13 -71.54
N GLU A 1033 66.81 -94.52 -70.78
CA GLU A 1033 68.21 -94.98 -70.65
C GLU A 1033 68.36 -96.23 -69.75
N ALA A 1034 67.41 -96.54 -68.87
CA ALA A 1034 67.44 -97.75 -68.03
C ALA A 1034 66.93 -99.03 -68.72
N VAL A 1035 66.40 -98.94 -69.95
CA VAL A 1035 65.90 -100.07 -70.77
C VAL A 1035 66.80 -100.35 -71.99
N LEU A 1036 67.91 -99.61 -72.13
CA LEU A 1036 69.05 -99.92 -73.01
C LEU A 1036 70.23 -100.42 -72.17
#